data_AF-A0A932D2U2-F1
#
_entry.id   AF-A0A932D2U2-F1
#
_cell.length_a   1.000
_cell.length_b   1.000
_cell.length_c   1.000
_cell.angle_alpha   90.00
_cell.angle_beta   90.00
_cell.angle_gamma   90.00
#
_symmetry.space_group_name_H-M   'P 1'
#
loop_
_entity.id
_entity.type
_entity.pdbx_description
1 polymer ?
#
loop_
_entity_poly.entity_id
_entity_poly.type
_entity_poly.pdbx_seq_one_letter_code
_entity_poly.pdbx_strand_id
1 'polypeptide(L)'
;MFALGCEGPAGQDGVGGADAVPCTVTAAEDGTATISCPDGTTVEVPPGDDGTSCTVEDNGDGTRTITCDDGTNVVVEDGEPGARGEDGNPGEPGEPGEQGEQGVPGPRDLDEGETPGLVVDLTVSAPGGEFFEAGDTIVVTAELWDDFGSPVLPEDLATGRLMIAGPKRVREATSAVSLMNGTADYADEHHHYVDLLDAEDPNPNLVVDENTFTFTTNAVAGELAGTYTVGVWTTSLAYPIDQAFVTTEIQIGTTAVDPDLVGNCADCHQGASNGQYYFVHVDPGYSPAGNWAIDSGPITNCRLCHNQNGYSAYCSDRDQSPCSAENKVPDPIIRRVHGVHMGEGLSNPFNVDEENGDFRDWNGTVFPADVRNCTKCHLDNRWAEAPSRQACGACHDAVDFTDGTIDPPRDFGKPGGVSCADDDDCEALSEYSECNVETGSCEITRHVGGDADDDDGCDNCHGSAPGDGLAPIPDVHEVPPPAFGVGVAVSMSPPTSGAYYVDEAPVLTIEITNGDAPVDPDTMTEAVYKRANLFVSGPREETHPVLTTTAQGTDQLRALATSANQTFNLTGVTDLQVRIDGGDAIVVDVADGTWADQAAATTVEVRDWLNADDDFNDVATARADVSTSAGRNRVEIKSNSRGDGSSVEILASQGATALGFVVGTTVPVETHTYANNDLRVRVDPFDDDPAITRTDTAIEYQLGSVAGLEPGTYTIWVEAGTSYPVSWALMNFQVGTEEVDAKIATNCTDCHEDTRMHASYFGVVFDTDICKSCHDYERQQEGVTGWGAAAVGGSNWGFGSAPLARRVHGVHFGRYLEKPTEVHAAVDYSEVRFPQDIRNCQKCHSENDMWAEEPSRLACLACHDSDDAIAHGTLMTVDLTPEDPWSGDELESCEVCHGEGADFAVRDMHDIADPYRPPYERLPEGE
;
A
#
# COMPACT_ATOMS: atom_id res chain seq x y z
N MET A 1 -40.69 -52.58 13.11
CA MET A 1 -41.34 -52.28 14.40
C MET A 1 -40.25 -52.07 15.43
N PHE A 2 -39.74 -50.84 15.51
CA PHE A 2 -39.29 -50.07 16.68
C PHE A 2 -39.24 -48.60 16.19
N ALA A 3 -39.61 -47.66 17.06
CA ALA A 3 -40.32 -46.42 16.72
C ALA A 3 -39.41 -45.19 16.51
N LEU A 4 -39.96 -44.22 15.76
CA LEU A 4 -39.44 -42.89 15.45
C LEU A 4 -39.13 -42.04 16.70
N GLY A 5 -38.04 -41.29 16.64
CA GLY A 5 -37.90 -39.97 17.27
C GLY A 5 -37.92 -38.90 16.17
N CYS A 6 -38.79 -37.90 16.31
CA CYS A 6 -38.82 -36.73 15.42
C CYS A 6 -37.81 -35.71 15.93
N GLU A 7 -36.90 -35.25 15.07
CA GLU A 7 -36.22 -33.98 15.26
C GLU A 7 -37.23 -32.85 14.99
N GLY A 8 -37.32 -31.90 15.92
CA GLY A 8 -38.15 -30.70 15.76
C GLY A 8 -37.49 -29.71 14.80
N PRO A 9 -38.27 -28.85 14.14
CA PRO A 9 -37.70 -27.79 13.31
C PRO A 9 -36.86 -26.83 14.16
N ALA A 10 -35.80 -26.27 13.56
CA ALA A 10 -35.03 -25.17 14.12
C ALA A 10 -35.97 -24.03 14.56
N GLY A 11 -35.70 -23.46 15.74
CA GLY A 11 -36.43 -22.29 16.21
C GLY A 11 -36.22 -21.11 15.27
N GLN A 12 -37.28 -20.34 14.99
CA GLN A 12 -37.13 -19.07 14.28
C GLN A 12 -36.24 -18.13 15.11
N ASP A 13 -35.34 -17.41 14.44
CA ASP A 13 -34.57 -16.34 15.05
C ASP A 13 -35.49 -15.36 15.78
N GLY A 14 -35.08 -14.98 16.99
CA GLY A 14 -35.79 -13.96 17.76
C GLY A 14 -35.76 -12.64 17.01
N VAL A 15 -36.92 -12.03 16.80
CA VAL A 15 -37.00 -10.66 16.28
C VAL A 15 -36.21 -9.76 17.25
N GLY A 16 -35.25 -8.99 16.74
CA GLY A 16 -34.48 -8.02 17.53
C GLY A 16 -35.42 -7.16 18.38
N GLY A 17 -35.15 -7.11 19.69
CA GLY A 17 -35.87 -6.22 20.58
C GLY A 17 -35.58 -4.77 20.20
N ALA A 18 -36.60 -3.91 20.19
CA ALA A 18 -36.39 -2.48 20.00
C ALA A 18 -35.44 -1.92 21.08
N ASP A 19 -34.52 -1.05 20.68
CA ASP A 19 -33.54 -0.42 21.58
C ASP A 19 -34.20 0.19 22.82
N ALA A 20 -33.65 -0.12 23.99
CA ALA A 20 -34.12 0.47 25.23
C ALA A 20 -33.76 1.96 25.27
N VAL A 21 -34.69 2.81 25.69
CA VAL A 21 -34.42 4.23 25.92
C VAL A 21 -33.38 4.35 27.04
N PRO A 22 -32.24 5.03 26.81
CA PRO A 22 -31.13 5.02 27.75
C PRO A 22 -31.47 5.76 29.05
N CYS A 23 -30.91 5.28 30.15
CA CYS A 23 -30.96 5.97 31.44
C CYS A 23 -30.05 7.20 31.44
N THR A 24 -30.36 8.19 32.27
CA THR A 24 -29.55 9.41 32.40
C THR A 24 -28.75 9.38 33.69
N VAL A 25 -27.51 9.87 33.66
CA VAL A 25 -26.63 10.00 34.83
C VAL A 25 -26.48 11.47 35.18
N THR A 26 -26.69 11.81 36.44
CA THR A 26 -26.45 13.16 36.97
C THR A 26 -25.46 13.08 38.13
N ALA A 27 -24.31 13.75 37.99
CA ALA A 27 -23.32 13.86 39.05
C ALA A 27 -23.63 15.05 39.97
N ALA A 28 -23.51 14.84 41.28
CA ALA A 28 -23.62 15.89 42.28
C ALA A 28 -22.23 16.41 42.69
N GLU A 29 -22.17 17.67 43.16
CA GLU A 29 -20.91 18.31 43.58
C GLU A 29 -20.21 17.61 44.77
N ASP A 30 -20.88 16.68 45.46
CA ASP A 30 -20.36 15.92 46.60
C ASP A 30 -19.78 14.54 46.20
N GLY A 31 -19.64 14.26 44.90
CA GLY A 31 -19.03 13.03 44.37
C GLY A 31 -20.00 11.84 44.22
N THR A 32 -21.27 12.04 44.55
CA THR A 32 -22.34 11.05 44.36
C THR A 32 -22.89 11.12 42.94
N ALA A 33 -23.20 9.98 42.31
CA ALA A 33 -23.87 9.94 40.99
C ALA A 33 -25.24 9.26 41.09
N THR A 34 -26.26 9.85 40.47
CA THR A 34 -27.60 9.22 40.38
C THR A 34 -27.88 8.79 38.94
N ILE A 35 -28.19 7.51 38.74
CA ILE A 35 -28.66 6.97 37.47
C ILE A 35 -30.19 6.89 37.53
N SER A 36 -30.87 7.49 36.55
CA SER A 36 -32.33 7.50 36.45
C SER A 36 -32.80 6.95 35.11
N CYS A 37 -33.65 5.94 35.15
CA CYS A 37 -34.17 5.29 33.96
C CYS A 37 -35.62 5.73 33.65
N PRO A 38 -36.06 5.68 32.37
CA PRO A 38 -37.41 6.10 31.97
C PRO A 38 -38.55 5.28 32.60
N ASP A 39 -38.26 4.05 33.06
CA ASP A 39 -39.20 3.18 33.77
C ASP A 39 -39.44 3.63 35.25
N GLY A 40 -38.77 4.71 35.68
CA GLY A 40 -38.89 5.29 37.02
C GLY A 40 -37.95 4.66 38.04
N THR A 41 -37.08 3.73 37.64
CA THR A 41 -36.03 3.20 38.52
C THR A 41 -34.89 4.19 38.65
N THR A 42 -34.37 4.32 39.87
CA THR A 42 -33.23 5.19 40.18
C THR A 42 -32.26 4.47 41.10
N VAL A 43 -30.96 4.60 40.87
CA VAL A 43 -29.92 4.12 41.78
C VAL A 43 -28.95 5.26 42.11
N GLU A 44 -28.61 5.40 43.39
CA GLU A 44 -27.55 6.29 43.84
C GLU A 44 -26.25 5.49 43.99
N VAL A 45 -25.20 5.97 43.33
CA VAL A 45 -23.84 5.46 43.42
C VAL A 45 -23.06 6.40 44.34
N PRO A 46 -22.73 5.97 45.58
CA PRO A 46 -21.95 6.79 46.49
C PRO A 46 -20.52 6.99 45.96
N PRO A 47 -19.82 8.08 46.34
CA PRO A 47 -18.41 8.22 46.05
C PRO A 47 -17.65 7.01 46.61
N GLY A 48 -16.82 6.38 45.79
CA GLY A 48 -15.91 5.33 46.23
C GLY A 48 -14.83 5.93 47.14
N ASP A 49 -14.43 5.20 48.18
CA ASP A 49 -13.25 5.56 48.97
C ASP A 49 -11.99 5.37 48.10
N ASP A 50 -11.00 6.26 48.23
CA ASP A 50 -9.70 6.14 47.55
C ASP A 50 -9.00 4.83 47.95
N GLY A 51 -8.52 4.07 46.96
CA GLY A 51 -7.66 2.90 47.19
C GLY A 51 -6.24 3.29 47.58
N THR A 52 -5.61 2.57 48.51
CA THR A 52 -4.24 2.82 48.96
C THR A 52 -3.19 2.16 48.06
N SER A 53 -2.07 2.84 47.83
CA SER A 53 -0.93 2.38 47.02
C SER A 53 -0.31 1.06 47.52
N CYS A 54 0.21 0.27 46.58
CA CYS A 54 1.00 -0.93 46.83
C CYS A 54 2.36 -0.85 46.13
N THR A 55 3.34 -1.59 46.64
CA THR A 55 4.70 -1.69 46.10
C THR A 55 5.02 -3.14 45.79
N VAL A 56 5.86 -3.38 44.78
CA VAL A 56 6.28 -4.72 44.37
C VAL A 56 7.78 -4.85 44.55
N GLU A 57 8.21 -5.92 45.22
CA GLU A 57 9.61 -6.26 45.43
C GLU A 57 9.91 -7.66 44.86
N ASP A 58 10.95 -7.75 44.03
CA ASP A 58 11.45 -9.02 43.50
C ASP A 58 12.32 -9.72 44.55
N ASN A 59 11.95 -10.95 44.92
CA ASN A 59 12.63 -11.69 45.98
C ASN A 59 13.90 -12.41 45.47
N GLY A 60 14.15 -12.43 44.15
CA GLY A 60 15.33 -13.05 43.53
C GLY A 60 15.33 -14.59 43.54
N ASP A 61 14.20 -15.22 43.84
CA ASP A 61 14.02 -16.68 43.89
C ASP A 61 12.89 -17.21 42.97
N GLY A 62 12.44 -16.39 42.01
CA GLY A 62 11.33 -16.72 41.10
C GLY A 62 9.95 -16.36 41.67
N THR A 63 9.91 -15.55 42.74
CA THR A 63 8.68 -15.04 43.34
C THR A 63 8.73 -13.52 43.50
N ARG A 64 7.57 -12.85 43.43
CA ARG A 64 7.42 -11.41 43.66
C ARG A 64 6.46 -11.15 44.80
N THR A 65 6.81 -10.25 45.71
CA THR A 65 5.94 -9.86 46.82
C THR A 65 5.30 -8.51 46.52
N ILE A 66 3.98 -8.46 46.49
CA ILE A 66 3.20 -7.22 46.43
C ILE A 66 2.77 -6.88 47.86
N THR A 67 3.15 -5.71 48.35
CA THR A 67 2.77 -5.22 49.68
C THR A 67 2.05 -3.89 49.58
N CYS A 68 0.87 -3.81 50.19
CA CYS A 68 0.06 -2.61 50.25
C CYS A 68 0.25 -1.88 51.60
N ASP A 69 0.03 -0.56 51.62
CA ASP A 69 0.22 0.27 52.82
C ASP A 69 -0.75 -0.08 53.98
N ASP A 70 -1.82 -0.83 53.69
CA ASP A 70 -2.75 -1.38 54.69
C ASP A 70 -2.22 -2.64 55.40
N GLY A 71 -1.02 -3.09 55.03
CA GLY A 71 -0.33 -4.24 55.60
C GLY A 71 -0.72 -5.58 54.99
N THR A 72 -1.60 -5.59 53.98
CA THR A 72 -1.83 -6.79 53.16
C THR A 72 -0.64 -7.05 52.25
N ASN A 73 -0.29 -8.31 52.09
CA ASN A 73 0.74 -8.73 51.15
C ASN A 73 0.32 -10.03 50.47
N VAL A 74 0.72 -10.19 49.21
CA VAL A 74 0.58 -11.42 48.44
C VAL A 74 1.91 -11.73 47.77
N VAL A 75 2.31 -13.00 47.82
CA VAL A 75 3.47 -13.50 47.10
C VAL A 75 2.96 -14.23 45.88
N VAL A 76 3.45 -13.83 44.71
CA VAL A 76 3.14 -14.43 43.41
C VAL A 76 4.35 -15.27 43.00
N GLU A 77 4.10 -16.53 42.67
CA GLU A 77 5.11 -17.48 42.21
C GLU A 77 4.91 -17.76 40.71
N ASP A 78 6.00 -18.04 39.99
CA ASP A 78 5.91 -18.50 38.61
C ASP A 78 5.13 -19.83 38.51
N GLY A 79 4.27 -19.95 37.50
CA GLY A 79 3.55 -21.20 37.23
C GLY A 79 4.48 -22.30 36.70
N GLU A 80 4.30 -23.54 37.18
CA GLU A 80 5.01 -24.70 36.62
C GLU A 80 4.69 -24.85 35.12
N PRO A 81 5.70 -25.07 34.25
CA PRO A 81 5.46 -25.40 32.85
C PRO A 81 4.56 -26.63 32.74
N GLY A 82 3.49 -26.51 31.94
CA GLY A 82 2.60 -27.64 31.65
C GLY A 82 3.39 -28.81 31.03
N ALA A 83 3.10 -30.03 31.47
CA ALA A 83 3.73 -31.22 30.89
C ALA A 83 3.38 -31.35 29.40
N ARG A 84 4.40 -31.56 28.56
CA ARG A 84 4.24 -31.95 27.15
C ARG A 84 3.35 -33.21 27.08
N GLY A 85 2.26 -33.15 26.30
CA GLY A 85 1.40 -34.31 26.04
C GLY A 85 2.21 -35.45 25.43
N GLU A 86 1.96 -36.68 25.87
CA GLU A 86 2.58 -37.88 25.29
C GLU A 86 1.96 -38.17 23.91
N ASP A 87 2.80 -38.40 22.90
CA ASP A 87 2.37 -38.86 21.58
C ASP A 87 1.62 -40.20 21.68
N GLY A 88 0.47 -40.29 21.00
CA GLY A 88 -0.30 -41.53 20.91
C GLY A 88 0.48 -42.65 20.21
N ASN A 89 0.53 -43.84 20.81
CA ASN A 89 1.17 -44.99 20.18
C ASN A 89 0.48 -45.36 18.85
N PRO A 90 1.24 -45.65 17.77
CA PRO A 90 0.66 -46.16 16.53
C PRO A 90 -0.03 -47.51 16.78
N GLY A 91 -1.22 -47.70 16.21
CA GLY A 91 -1.91 -48.99 16.21
C GLY A 91 -1.13 -50.07 15.47
N GLU A 92 -1.20 -51.32 15.94
CA GLU A 92 -0.51 -52.44 15.27
C GLU A 92 -1.04 -52.67 13.84
N PRO A 93 -0.15 -52.95 12.86
CA PRO A 93 -0.57 -53.31 11.51
C PRO A 93 -1.29 -54.66 11.49
N GLY A 94 -2.48 -54.71 10.88
CA GLY A 94 -3.17 -55.96 10.56
C GLY A 94 -2.44 -56.77 9.48
N GLU A 95 -2.55 -58.11 9.53
CA GLU A 95 -1.92 -58.98 8.53
C GLU A 95 -2.47 -58.74 7.10
N PRO A 96 -1.62 -58.80 6.05
CA PRO A 96 -2.07 -58.59 4.67
C PRO A 96 -3.00 -59.72 4.21
N GLY A 97 -4.22 -59.35 3.83
CA GLY A 97 -5.13 -60.24 3.09
C GLY A 97 -4.67 -60.40 1.64
N GLU A 98 -4.91 -61.57 1.05
CA GLU A 98 -4.63 -61.84 -0.36
C GLU A 98 -5.40 -60.87 -1.28
N GLN A 99 -4.70 -60.32 -2.27
CA GLN A 99 -5.20 -59.35 -3.25
C GLN A 99 -6.38 -59.92 -4.04
N GLY A 100 -7.59 -59.44 -3.74
CA GLY A 100 -8.72 -59.42 -4.66
C GLY A 100 -8.75 -58.11 -5.43
N GLU A 101 -9.35 -58.12 -6.63
CA GLU A 101 -9.57 -56.92 -7.46
C GLU A 101 -10.17 -55.78 -6.60
N GLN A 102 -9.54 -54.60 -6.64
CA GLN A 102 -9.96 -53.45 -5.84
C GLN A 102 -11.40 -53.06 -6.21
N GLY A 103 -12.31 -53.16 -5.24
CA GLY A 103 -13.59 -52.49 -5.31
C GLY A 103 -13.43 -51.03 -4.88
N VAL A 104 -14.19 -50.14 -5.53
CA VAL A 104 -14.29 -48.70 -5.23
C VAL A 104 -14.51 -48.48 -3.72
N PRO A 105 -13.72 -47.61 -3.05
CA PRO A 105 -13.98 -47.22 -1.67
C PRO A 105 -15.38 -46.59 -1.55
N GLY A 106 -16.11 -46.90 -0.48
CA GLY A 106 -17.34 -46.19 -0.14
C GLY A 106 -17.05 -44.80 0.44
N PRO A 107 -18.05 -43.91 0.53
CA PRO A 107 -17.86 -42.53 0.95
C PRO A 107 -17.30 -42.44 2.37
N ARG A 108 -16.28 -41.60 2.55
CA ARG A 108 -15.76 -41.16 3.84
C ARG A 108 -16.79 -40.22 4.49
N ASP A 109 -16.91 -40.27 5.82
CA ASP A 109 -17.64 -39.24 6.57
C ASP A 109 -16.81 -37.94 6.54
N LEU A 110 -17.36 -36.89 5.91
CA LEU A 110 -16.76 -35.55 5.82
C LEU A 110 -16.84 -34.84 7.18
N ASP A 111 -15.81 -34.08 7.54
CA ASP A 111 -15.84 -33.22 8.73
C ASP A 111 -16.77 -32.00 8.49
N GLU A 112 -17.19 -31.30 9.57
CA GLU A 112 -18.06 -30.12 9.45
C GLU A 112 -17.35 -29.01 8.67
N GLY A 113 -17.86 -28.72 7.46
CA GLY A 113 -17.27 -27.74 6.53
C GLY A 113 -16.42 -28.35 5.40
N GLU A 114 -16.14 -29.65 5.41
CA GLU A 114 -15.39 -30.35 4.34
C GLU A 114 -16.31 -30.76 3.17
N THR A 115 -15.83 -30.68 1.92
CA THR A 115 -16.52 -31.15 0.72
C THR A 115 -15.74 -32.25 -0.02
N PRO A 116 -16.37 -33.05 -0.91
CA PRO A 116 -15.68 -34.07 -1.69
C PRO A 116 -14.62 -33.55 -2.66
N GLY A 117 -14.72 -32.28 -3.08
CA GLY A 117 -13.89 -31.71 -4.13
C GLY A 117 -14.28 -32.21 -5.53
N LEU A 118 -13.69 -31.58 -6.56
CA LEU A 118 -13.93 -31.95 -7.96
C LEU A 118 -12.65 -31.82 -8.78
N VAL A 119 -12.23 -32.92 -9.39
CA VAL A 119 -11.03 -33.07 -10.20
C VAL A 119 -11.42 -33.53 -11.61
N VAL A 120 -10.80 -32.94 -12.63
CA VAL A 120 -11.04 -33.29 -14.03
C VAL A 120 -9.70 -33.62 -14.71
N ASP A 121 -9.56 -34.86 -15.14
CA ASP A 121 -8.44 -35.31 -15.96
C ASP A 121 -8.79 -35.12 -17.44
N LEU A 122 -8.29 -34.04 -18.03
CA LEU A 122 -8.53 -33.69 -19.44
C LEU A 122 -7.38 -34.14 -20.34
N THR A 123 -7.70 -34.94 -21.36
CA THR A 123 -6.75 -35.40 -22.37
C THR A 123 -7.26 -35.19 -23.79
N VAL A 124 -6.32 -35.04 -24.74
CA VAL A 124 -6.63 -34.90 -26.16
C VAL A 124 -5.76 -35.85 -26.98
N SER A 125 -6.33 -36.46 -28.01
CA SER A 125 -5.60 -37.33 -28.95
C SER A 125 -4.39 -36.62 -29.55
N ALA A 126 -3.31 -37.35 -29.84
CA ALA A 126 -2.20 -36.79 -30.60
C ALA A 126 -2.58 -36.59 -32.08
N PRO A 127 -2.08 -35.54 -32.76
CA PRO A 127 -2.22 -35.40 -34.21
C PRO A 127 -1.46 -36.51 -34.96
N GLY A 128 -1.82 -36.71 -36.23
CA GLY A 128 -1.08 -37.62 -37.11
C GLY A 128 0.33 -37.15 -37.47
N GLY A 129 0.61 -35.85 -37.28
CA GLY A 129 1.89 -35.17 -37.51
C GLY A 129 2.31 -34.30 -36.33
N GLU A 130 2.87 -33.11 -36.58
CA GLU A 130 3.26 -32.15 -35.53
C GLU A 130 2.10 -31.26 -35.06
N PHE A 131 1.03 -31.16 -35.85
CA PHE A 131 -0.21 -30.42 -35.59
C PHE A 131 -1.39 -31.08 -36.32
N PHE A 132 -2.63 -30.72 -36.00
CA PHE A 132 -3.82 -31.21 -36.68
C PHE A 132 -4.01 -30.51 -38.04
N GLU A 133 -4.18 -31.30 -39.09
CA GLU A 133 -4.40 -30.84 -40.47
C GLU A 133 -5.87 -30.92 -40.87
N ALA A 134 -6.23 -30.23 -41.96
CA ALA A 134 -7.56 -30.33 -42.53
C ALA A 134 -7.91 -31.80 -42.87
N GLY A 135 -9.02 -32.28 -42.34
CA GLY A 135 -9.48 -33.66 -42.42
C GLY A 135 -9.26 -34.47 -41.15
N ASP A 136 -8.40 -34.03 -40.23
CA ASP A 136 -8.18 -34.70 -38.94
C ASP A 136 -9.37 -34.49 -38.01
N THR A 137 -9.70 -35.51 -37.21
CA THR A 137 -10.65 -35.44 -36.10
C THR A 137 -9.90 -35.51 -34.78
N ILE A 138 -10.37 -34.79 -33.78
CA ILE A 138 -9.72 -34.66 -32.48
C ILE A 138 -10.59 -35.39 -31.45
N VAL A 139 -9.99 -36.28 -30.65
CA VAL A 139 -10.69 -36.96 -29.55
C VAL A 139 -10.31 -36.26 -28.25
N VAL A 140 -11.30 -35.69 -27.57
CA VAL A 140 -11.19 -35.09 -26.24
C VAL A 140 -11.78 -36.06 -25.23
N THR A 141 -11.03 -36.39 -24.19
CA THR A 141 -11.50 -37.27 -23.11
C THR A 141 -11.38 -36.53 -21.78
N ALA A 142 -12.48 -36.43 -21.04
CA ALA A 142 -12.50 -35.90 -19.68
C ALA A 142 -12.95 -37.00 -18.72
N GLU A 143 -12.13 -37.31 -17.71
CA GLU A 143 -12.48 -38.23 -16.62
C GLU A 143 -12.65 -37.42 -15.33
N LEU A 144 -13.78 -37.58 -14.65
CA LEU A 144 -14.14 -36.77 -13.49
C LEU A 144 -14.04 -37.58 -12.19
N TRP A 145 -13.40 -36.99 -11.18
CA TRP A 145 -13.11 -37.62 -9.89
C TRP A 145 -13.38 -36.62 -8.75
N ASP A 146 -13.61 -37.13 -7.54
CA ASP A 146 -13.50 -36.35 -6.31
C ASP A 146 -12.04 -36.33 -5.81
N ASP A 147 -11.72 -35.51 -4.81
CA ASP A 147 -10.35 -35.41 -4.25
C ASP A 147 -9.90 -36.72 -3.55
N PHE A 148 -10.84 -37.64 -3.31
CA PHE A 148 -10.60 -38.95 -2.71
C PHE A 148 -10.43 -40.08 -3.75
N GLY A 149 -10.55 -39.76 -5.05
CA GLY A 149 -10.41 -40.70 -6.16
C GLY A 149 -11.66 -41.53 -6.47
N SER A 150 -12.84 -41.11 -6.01
CA SER A 150 -14.13 -41.70 -6.41
C SER A 150 -14.60 -41.10 -7.74
N PRO A 151 -15.24 -41.88 -8.62
CA PRO A 151 -15.79 -41.36 -9.88
C PRO A 151 -16.96 -40.41 -9.61
N VAL A 152 -16.97 -39.25 -10.28
CA VAL A 152 -18.10 -38.30 -10.26
C VAL A 152 -18.97 -38.53 -11.49
N LEU A 153 -20.25 -38.82 -11.29
CA LEU A 153 -21.17 -39.20 -12.37
C LEU A 153 -21.93 -37.99 -12.93
N PRO A 154 -22.51 -38.07 -14.15
CA PRO A 154 -23.29 -36.99 -14.74
C PRO A 154 -24.43 -36.47 -13.84
N GLU A 155 -25.10 -37.35 -13.10
CA GLU A 155 -26.17 -36.97 -12.17
C GLU A 155 -25.70 -36.18 -10.93
N ASP A 156 -24.40 -36.19 -10.63
CA ASP A 156 -23.79 -35.47 -9.51
C ASP A 156 -23.37 -34.04 -9.90
N LEU A 157 -23.53 -33.66 -11.18
CA LEU A 157 -23.10 -32.38 -11.74
C LEU A 157 -24.28 -31.44 -11.98
N ALA A 158 -24.10 -30.17 -11.62
CA ALA A 158 -24.99 -29.09 -12.00
C ALA A 158 -24.62 -28.48 -13.36
N THR A 159 -23.32 -28.48 -13.70
CA THR A 159 -22.80 -27.97 -14.97
C THR A 159 -21.79 -28.96 -15.52
N GLY A 160 -21.83 -29.20 -16.84
CA GLY A 160 -20.78 -29.91 -17.57
C GLY A 160 -20.69 -29.38 -18.99
N ARG A 161 -19.65 -28.61 -19.30
CA ARG A 161 -19.51 -27.93 -20.60
C ARG A 161 -18.13 -28.18 -21.18
N LEU A 162 -18.08 -28.67 -22.42
CA LEU A 162 -16.86 -28.74 -23.22
C LEU A 162 -16.83 -27.57 -24.21
N MET A 163 -15.71 -26.86 -24.23
CA MET A 163 -15.47 -25.68 -25.06
C MET A 163 -14.18 -25.82 -25.86
N ILE A 164 -14.18 -25.32 -27.08
CA ILE A 164 -12.98 -25.21 -27.92
C ILE A 164 -12.98 -23.82 -28.53
N ALA A 165 -11.92 -23.03 -28.33
CA ALA A 165 -11.79 -21.71 -28.94
C ALA A 165 -10.36 -21.45 -29.42
N GLY A 166 -10.23 -20.70 -30.50
CA GLY A 166 -8.93 -20.30 -31.03
C GLY A 166 -9.01 -19.63 -32.41
N PRO A 167 -7.85 -19.23 -32.97
CA PRO A 167 -6.53 -19.28 -32.32
C PRO A 167 -6.43 -18.31 -31.12
N LYS A 168 -5.42 -18.47 -30.23
CA LYS A 168 -5.28 -17.65 -29.00
C LYS A 168 -5.19 -16.14 -29.25
N ARG A 169 -4.89 -15.71 -30.48
CA ARG A 169 -4.80 -14.31 -30.90
C ARG A 169 -6.14 -13.61 -30.70
N VAL A 170 -6.21 -12.66 -29.77
CA VAL A 170 -7.48 -12.13 -29.23
C VAL A 170 -8.41 -11.51 -30.30
N ARG A 171 -7.84 -10.90 -31.34
CA ARG A 171 -8.61 -10.33 -32.47
C ARG A 171 -9.19 -11.38 -33.43
N GLU A 172 -8.66 -12.59 -33.42
CA GLU A 172 -9.08 -13.71 -34.30
C GLU A 172 -9.80 -14.83 -33.53
N ALA A 173 -9.67 -14.85 -32.20
CA ALA A 173 -10.22 -15.89 -31.35
C ALA A 173 -11.74 -15.99 -31.51
N THR A 174 -12.20 -17.17 -31.90
CA THR A 174 -13.62 -17.53 -31.98
C THR A 174 -13.84 -18.90 -31.35
N SER A 175 -15.03 -19.17 -30.83
CA SER A 175 -15.38 -20.53 -30.45
C SER A 175 -15.50 -21.40 -31.70
N ALA A 176 -14.86 -22.58 -31.69
CA ALA A 176 -14.78 -23.52 -32.80
C ALA A 176 -16.07 -24.34 -32.92
N VAL A 177 -17.20 -23.66 -33.12
CA VAL A 177 -18.55 -24.23 -33.15
C VAL A 177 -18.66 -25.36 -34.18
N SER A 178 -17.99 -25.23 -35.33
CA SER A 178 -18.01 -26.27 -36.36
C SER A 178 -17.30 -27.55 -35.92
N LEU A 179 -16.13 -27.46 -35.26
CA LEU A 179 -15.44 -28.63 -34.68
C LEU A 179 -16.29 -29.31 -33.61
N MET A 180 -16.95 -28.51 -32.78
CA MET A 180 -17.79 -28.99 -31.69
C MET A 180 -19.13 -29.56 -32.15
N ASN A 181 -19.45 -29.49 -33.45
CA ASN A 181 -20.78 -29.83 -33.95
C ASN A 181 -21.89 -29.07 -33.18
N GLY A 182 -21.60 -27.84 -32.77
CA GLY A 182 -22.51 -27.00 -32.00
C GLY A 182 -23.21 -25.97 -32.87
N THR A 183 -23.88 -25.02 -32.22
CA THR A 183 -24.52 -23.88 -32.86
C THR A 183 -23.95 -22.54 -32.36
N ALA A 184 -24.02 -21.54 -33.23
CA ALA A 184 -23.75 -20.13 -32.89
C ALA A 184 -25.05 -19.31 -32.79
N ASP A 185 -26.19 -19.99 -32.73
CA ASP A 185 -27.51 -19.37 -32.52
C ASP A 185 -27.69 -19.04 -31.04
N TYR A 186 -27.69 -17.76 -30.70
CA TYR A 186 -27.86 -17.28 -29.33
C TYR A 186 -29.28 -17.49 -28.76
N ALA A 187 -30.26 -17.90 -29.56
CA ALA A 187 -31.56 -18.35 -29.07
C ALA A 187 -31.51 -19.79 -28.52
N ASP A 188 -30.48 -20.55 -28.88
CA ASP A 188 -30.27 -21.91 -28.38
C ASP A 188 -29.65 -21.86 -26.98
N GLU A 189 -30.16 -22.68 -26.08
CA GLU A 189 -29.63 -22.81 -24.72
C GLU A 189 -28.22 -23.43 -24.72
N HIS A 190 -27.91 -24.25 -25.73
CA HIS A 190 -26.65 -24.97 -25.90
C HIS A 190 -25.82 -24.42 -27.08
N HIS A 191 -25.49 -23.12 -27.03
CA HIS A 191 -24.69 -22.43 -28.05
C HIS A 191 -23.21 -22.27 -27.65
N HIS A 192 -22.28 -22.42 -28.61
CA HIS A 192 -20.82 -22.25 -28.43
C HIS A 192 -20.10 -23.18 -27.43
N TYR A 193 -20.80 -24.16 -26.86
CA TYR A 193 -20.22 -25.27 -26.09
C TYR A 193 -20.95 -26.58 -26.42
N VAL A 194 -20.37 -27.70 -26.00
CA VAL A 194 -21.04 -29.00 -25.98
C VAL A 194 -21.52 -29.23 -24.55
N ASP A 195 -22.84 -29.37 -24.37
CA ASP A 195 -23.40 -29.79 -23.09
C ASP A 195 -23.08 -31.27 -22.87
N LEU A 196 -22.41 -31.57 -21.76
CA LEU A 196 -22.03 -32.92 -21.37
C LEU A 196 -23.17 -33.65 -20.66
N LEU A 197 -24.20 -32.93 -20.21
CA LEU A 197 -25.30 -33.42 -19.38
C LEU A 197 -26.65 -33.49 -20.13
N ASP A 198 -26.74 -32.99 -21.36
CA ASP A 198 -27.97 -33.01 -22.15
C ASP A 198 -28.37 -34.46 -22.52
N ALA A 199 -29.29 -35.01 -21.73
CA ALA A 199 -29.85 -36.33 -21.94
C ALA A 199 -31.02 -36.35 -22.96
N GLU A 200 -31.60 -35.18 -23.28
CA GLU A 200 -32.76 -35.07 -24.17
C GLU A 200 -32.35 -34.97 -25.65
N ASP A 201 -31.31 -34.20 -25.96
CA ASP A 201 -30.71 -34.09 -27.29
C ASP A 201 -29.16 -34.14 -27.25
N PRO A 202 -28.57 -35.28 -26.83
CA PRO A 202 -27.13 -35.39 -26.68
C PRO A 202 -26.42 -35.17 -28.01
N ASN A 203 -25.32 -34.41 -27.97
CA ASN A 203 -24.47 -34.21 -29.13
C ASN A 203 -24.03 -35.59 -29.68
N PRO A 204 -24.26 -35.89 -30.97
CA PRO A 204 -24.00 -37.22 -31.54
C PRO A 204 -22.51 -37.61 -31.54
N ASN A 205 -21.62 -36.64 -31.31
CA ASN A 205 -20.19 -36.83 -31.23
C ASN A 205 -19.69 -37.10 -29.79
N LEU A 206 -20.58 -37.03 -28.79
CA LEU A 206 -20.29 -37.30 -27.39
C LEU A 206 -20.67 -38.74 -27.03
N VAL A 207 -19.77 -39.43 -26.34
CA VAL A 207 -20.01 -40.74 -25.72
C VAL A 207 -19.69 -40.60 -24.24
N VAL A 208 -20.67 -40.94 -23.40
CA VAL A 208 -20.53 -40.93 -21.94
C VAL A 208 -20.54 -42.37 -21.43
N ASP A 209 -19.52 -42.72 -20.64
CA ASP A 209 -19.39 -44.01 -19.96
C ASP A 209 -19.01 -43.75 -18.49
N GLU A 210 -19.97 -43.88 -17.59
CA GLU A 210 -19.83 -43.52 -16.17
C GLU A 210 -19.27 -42.11 -15.98
N ASN A 211 -18.07 -41.96 -15.41
CA ASN A 211 -17.39 -40.67 -15.19
C ASN A 211 -16.50 -40.22 -16.35
N THR A 212 -16.50 -40.95 -17.47
CA THR A 212 -15.67 -40.66 -18.65
C THR A 212 -16.52 -40.08 -19.79
N PHE A 213 -16.18 -38.86 -20.21
CA PHE A 213 -16.78 -38.16 -21.34
C PHE A 213 -15.81 -38.15 -22.51
N THR A 214 -16.14 -38.85 -23.59
CA THR A 214 -15.34 -38.89 -24.82
C THR A 214 -16.05 -38.15 -25.95
N PHE A 215 -15.49 -37.03 -26.38
CA PHE A 215 -16.00 -36.23 -27.48
C PHE A 215 -15.08 -36.34 -28.71
N THR A 216 -15.63 -36.68 -29.87
CA THR A 216 -14.88 -36.68 -31.14
C THR A 216 -15.31 -35.50 -32.00
N THR A 217 -14.41 -34.55 -32.25
CA THR A 217 -14.74 -33.38 -33.08
C THR A 217 -15.16 -33.77 -34.50
N ASN A 218 -15.89 -32.88 -35.16
CA ASN A 218 -15.91 -32.88 -36.62
C ASN A 218 -14.48 -32.73 -37.18
N ALA A 219 -14.31 -33.12 -38.44
CA ALA A 219 -13.02 -32.98 -39.10
C ALA A 219 -12.64 -31.50 -39.24
N VAL A 220 -11.37 -31.17 -38.96
CA VAL A 220 -10.79 -29.85 -39.22
C VAL A 220 -11.01 -29.48 -40.67
N ALA A 221 -11.53 -28.30 -40.94
CA ALA A 221 -11.88 -27.89 -42.29
C ALA A 221 -11.68 -26.40 -42.56
N GLY A 222 -12.09 -25.54 -41.62
CA GLY A 222 -12.15 -24.09 -41.81
C GLY A 222 -11.45 -23.28 -40.72
N GLU A 223 -10.85 -23.96 -39.74
CA GLU A 223 -10.15 -23.38 -38.62
C GLU A 223 -8.86 -22.68 -39.08
N LEU A 224 -8.58 -21.50 -38.52
CA LEU A 224 -7.35 -20.76 -38.80
C LEU A 224 -6.14 -21.49 -38.21
N ALA A 225 -4.96 -21.26 -38.78
CA ALA A 225 -3.74 -21.83 -38.23
C ALA A 225 -3.34 -21.13 -36.92
N GLY A 226 -3.11 -21.91 -35.86
CA GLY A 226 -2.63 -21.42 -34.58
C GLY A 226 -2.90 -22.36 -33.40
N THR A 227 -2.75 -21.82 -32.20
CA THR A 227 -2.99 -22.52 -30.94
C THR A 227 -4.45 -22.39 -30.53
N TYR A 228 -5.12 -23.51 -30.26
CA TYR A 228 -6.49 -23.56 -29.76
C TYR A 228 -6.51 -24.06 -28.32
N THR A 229 -7.41 -23.51 -27.51
CA THR A 229 -7.67 -23.96 -26.15
C THR A 229 -8.89 -24.88 -26.16
N VAL A 230 -8.74 -26.06 -25.56
CA VAL A 230 -9.82 -27.00 -25.23
C VAL A 230 -10.03 -26.92 -23.73
N GLY A 231 -11.26 -26.73 -23.28
CA GLY A 231 -11.57 -26.60 -21.86
C GLY A 231 -12.83 -27.35 -21.46
N VAL A 232 -12.83 -27.88 -20.24
CA VAL A 232 -13.99 -28.53 -19.62
C VAL A 232 -14.30 -27.83 -18.31
N TRP A 233 -15.50 -27.25 -18.21
CA TRP A 233 -16.00 -26.61 -17.00
C TRP A 233 -17.13 -27.44 -16.39
N THR A 234 -16.96 -27.80 -15.12
CA THR A 234 -17.89 -28.64 -14.38
C THR A 234 -18.13 -28.09 -12.97
N THR A 235 -19.35 -28.22 -12.47
CA THR A 235 -19.72 -27.84 -11.10
C THR A 235 -20.53 -28.94 -10.44
N SER A 236 -20.26 -29.23 -9.17
CA SER A 236 -21.03 -30.19 -8.37
C SER A 236 -22.46 -29.70 -8.13
N LEU A 237 -23.42 -30.63 -8.18
CA LEU A 237 -24.83 -30.38 -7.89
C LEU A 237 -25.09 -30.24 -6.38
N ALA A 238 -24.41 -31.05 -5.57
CA ALA A 238 -24.60 -31.10 -4.13
C ALA A 238 -23.83 -29.99 -3.40
N TYR A 239 -22.64 -29.66 -3.90
CA TYR A 239 -21.72 -28.69 -3.30
C TYR A 239 -21.28 -27.70 -4.38
N PRO A 240 -22.02 -26.61 -4.62
CA PRO A 240 -21.72 -25.65 -5.71
C PRO A 240 -20.32 -25.02 -5.65
N ILE A 241 -19.63 -25.20 -4.54
CA ILE A 241 -18.26 -24.79 -4.25
C ILE A 241 -17.22 -25.67 -4.96
N ASP A 242 -17.56 -26.96 -5.16
CA ASP A 242 -16.73 -27.93 -5.85
C ASP A 242 -16.92 -27.72 -7.36
N GLN A 243 -15.97 -27.01 -7.95
CA GLN A 243 -15.98 -26.64 -9.35
C GLN A 243 -14.59 -26.84 -9.95
N ALA A 244 -14.52 -27.20 -11.22
CA ALA A 244 -13.28 -27.35 -11.95
C ALA A 244 -13.41 -26.79 -13.37
N PHE A 245 -12.42 -26.03 -13.82
CA PHE A 245 -12.30 -25.60 -15.21
C PHE A 245 -10.88 -25.87 -15.70
N VAL A 246 -10.69 -27.06 -16.22
CA VAL A 246 -9.39 -27.50 -16.72
C VAL A 246 -9.27 -27.22 -18.21
N THR A 247 -8.08 -26.84 -18.65
CA THR A 247 -7.81 -26.53 -20.05
C THR A 247 -6.55 -27.24 -20.53
N THR A 248 -6.49 -27.49 -21.83
CA THR A 248 -5.31 -27.95 -22.55
C THR A 248 -5.25 -27.28 -23.92
N GLU A 249 -4.05 -27.19 -24.50
CA GLU A 249 -3.85 -26.56 -25.80
C GLU A 249 -3.57 -27.58 -26.89
N ILE A 250 -4.01 -27.25 -28.11
CA ILE A 250 -3.74 -28.01 -29.33
C ILE A 250 -3.25 -27.07 -30.43
N GLN A 251 -2.54 -27.61 -31.41
CA GLN A 251 -2.10 -26.87 -32.60
C GLN A 251 -2.88 -27.31 -33.84
N ILE A 252 -3.42 -26.35 -34.58
CA ILE A 252 -4.10 -26.58 -35.86
C ILE A 252 -3.34 -25.84 -36.95
N GLY A 253 -3.03 -26.51 -38.05
CA GLY A 253 -2.45 -25.91 -39.26
C GLY A 253 -1.01 -25.35 -39.16
N THR A 254 -0.38 -25.34 -37.98
CA THR A 254 0.98 -24.81 -37.75
C THR A 254 1.61 -25.40 -36.50
N THR A 255 2.95 -25.42 -36.43
CA THR A 255 3.70 -25.72 -35.19
C THR A 255 3.97 -24.47 -34.34
N ALA A 256 3.66 -23.28 -34.87
CA ALA A 256 3.91 -22.02 -34.17
C ALA A 256 2.91 -21.85 -33.02
N VAL A 257 3.42 -21.78 -31.80
CA VAL A 257 2.60 -21.53 -30.60
C VAL A 257 2.31 -20.03 -30.51
N ASP A 258 1.05 -19.69 -30.32
CA ASP A 258 0.61 -18.32 -30.06
C ASP A 258 0.90 -17.97 -28.59
N PRO A 259 1.79 -16.98 -28.31
CA PRO A 259 2.16 -16.64 -26.96
C PRO A 259 1.04 -15.89 -26.23
N ASP A 260 0.96 -16.10 -24.91
CA ASP A 260 0.12 -15.29 -24.05
C ASP A 260 0.55 -13.82 -24.10
N LEU A 261 -0.44 -12.93 -24.15
CA LEU A 261 -0.24 -11.49 -24.32
C LEU A 261 -0.09 -10.76 -22.99
N VAL A 262 -0.72 -11.29 -21.96
CA VAL A 262 -0.86 -10.66 -20.65
C VAL A 262 -0.61 -11.67 -19.55
N GLY A 263 -0.13 -11.20 -18.40
CA GLY A 263 0.12 -11.96 -17.19
C GLY A 263 -0.01 -11.08 -15.96
N ASN A 264 0.61 -11.50 -14.84
CA ASN A 264 0.69 -10.73 -13.58
C ASN A 264 -0.64 -10.37 -12.92
N CYS A 265 -1.75 -11.02 -13.32
CA CYS A 265 -3.05 -10.80 -12.69
C CYS A 265 -3.02 -11.12 -11.19
N ALA A 266 -2.12 -12.01 -10.77
CA ALA A 266 -1.96 -12.43 -9.38
C ALA A 266 -1.53 -11.28 -8.46
N ASP A 267 -0.74 -10.35 -8.99
CA ASP A 267 -0.27 -9.17 -8.28
C ASP A 267 -1.44 -8.34 -7.73
N CYS A 268 -2.62 -8.38 -8.36
CA CYS A 268 -3.79 -7.62 -7.91
C CYS A 268 -5.00 -8.47 -7.56
N HIS A 269 -5.08 -9.73 -7.98
CA HIS A 269 -6.30 -10.53 -7.84
C HIS A 269 -6.14 -11.83 -7.06
N GLN A 270 -4.91 -12.27 -6.76
CA GLN A 270 -4.71 -13.51 -6.01
C GLN A 270 -4.88 -13.26 -4.50
N GLY A 271 -5.72 -14.08 -3.85
CA GLY A 271 -5.78 -14.18 -2.39
C GLY A 271 -4.56 -14.91 -1.86
N ALA A 272 -3.84 -14.31 -0.92
CA ALA A 272 -2.65 -14.93 -0.34
C ALA A 272 -3.00 -16.12 0.56
N SER A 273 -4.17 -16.11 1.20
CA SER A 273 -4.63 -17.16 2.11
C SER A 273 -5.05 -18.45 1.42
N ASN A 274 -5.62 -18.36 0.21
CA ASN A 274 -6.15 -19.52 -0.53
C ASN A 274 -5.50 -19.75 -1.91
N GLY A 275 -4.65 -18.82 -2.37
CA GLY A 275 -4.00 -18.90 -3.68
C GLY A 275 -4.93 -18.71 -4.89
N GLN A 276 -6.20 -18.33 -4.67
CA GLN A 276 -7.22 -18.22 -5.72
C GLN A 276 -7.35 -16.79 -6.25
N TYR A 277 -7.88 -16.63 -7.47
CA TYR A 277 -8.15 -15.33 -8.06
C TYR A 277 -9.57 -14.84 -7.74
N TYR A 278 -9.70 -13.55 -7.41
CA TYR A 278 -10.99 -12.87 -7.25
C TYR A 278 -11.27 -11.96 -8.46
N PHE A 279 -12.09 -12.44 -9.40
CA PHE A 279 -12.57 -11.64 -10.54
C PHE A 279 -14.10 -11.42 -10.50
N VAL A 280 -14.63 -10.85 -11.58
CA VAL A 280 -15.99 -10.31 -11.70
C VAL A 280 -17.12 -11.34 -11.52
N HIS A 281 -16.85 -12.64 -11.70
CA HIS A 281 -17.87 -13.70 -11.59
C HIS A 281 -18.24 -14.06 -10.13
N VAL A 282 -17.77 -13.27 -9.15
CA VAL A 282 -18.09 -13.36 -7.72
C VAL A 282 -19.33 -12.53 -7.33
N ASP A 283 -19.94 -11.80 -8.27
CA ASP A 283 -21.06 -10.89 -8.00
C ASP A 283 -22.34 -11.58 -7.45
N PRO A 284 -23.04 -10.96 -6.48
CA PRO A 284 -24.29 -11.50 -5.94
C PRO A 284 -25.37 -11.65 -7.03
N GLY A 285 -25.86 -12.88 -7.20
CA GLY A 285 -26.98 -13.22 -8.11
C GLY A 285 -26.66 -14.27 -9.17
N TYR A 286 -25.39 -14.53 -9.48
CA TYR A 286 -24.99 -15.61 -10.39
C TYR A 286 -24.67 -16.91 -9.63
N SER A 287 -23.89 -16.82 -8.56
CA SER A 287 -23.64 -17.91 -7.62
C SER A 287 -23.48 -17.33 -6.20
N PRO A 288 -24.20 -17.85 -5.18
CA PRO A 288 -23.99 -17.44 -3.79
C PRO A 288 -22.62 -17.87 -3.22
N ALA A 289 -21.89 -18.73 -3.95
CA ALA A 289 -20.56 -19.23 -3.59
C ALA A 289 -19.45 -18.70 -4.52
N GLY A 290 -19.73 -17.80 -5.47
CA GLY A 290 -18.75 -17.39 -6.49
C GLY A 290 -18.50 -18.46 -7.57
N ASN A 291 -17.60 -18.17 -8.51
CA ASN A 291 -17.27 -19.03 -9.64
C ASN A 291 -15.76 -19.17 -9.85
N TRP A 292 -15.09 -19.72 -8.83
CA TRP A 292 -13.62 -19.75 -8.72
C TRP A 292 -12.95 -20.63 -9.78
N ALA A 293 -13.66 -21.64 -10.29
CA ALA A 293 -13.17 -22.46 -11.38
C ALA A 293 -12.96 -21.63 -12.66
N ILE A 294 -13.89 -20.73 -13.02
CA ILE A 294 -13.70 -19.83 -14.16
C ILE A 294 -12.47 -18.95 -13.97
N ASP A 295 -12.28 -18.45 -12.76
CA ASP A 295 -11.26 -17.47 -12.45
C ASP A 295 -9.86 -18.10 -12.23
N SER A 296 -9.76 -19.43 -12.13
CA SER A 296 -8.51 -20.16 -11.87
C SER A 296 -7.44 -20.05 -12.98
N GLY A 297 -7.85 -19.78 -14.23
CA GLY A 297 -6.97 -19.63 -15.38
C GLY A 297 -7.22 -18.30 -16.09
N PRO A 298 -6.75 -17.16 -15.55
CA PRO A 298 -7.04 -15.84 -16.09
C PRO A 298 -6.70 -15.75 -17.57
N ILE A 299 -7.56 -15.07 -18.34
CA ILE A 299 -7.52 -14.91 -19.79
C ILE A 299 -7.77 -16.20 -20.57
N THR A 300 -7.15 -17.33 -20.20
CA THR A 300 -7.35 -18.61 -20.89
C THR A 300 -8.77 -19.12 -20.73
N ASN A 301 -9.27 -19.22 -19.49
CA ASN A 301 -10.65 -19.64 -19.21
C ASN A 301 -11.64 -18.61 -19.73
N CYS A 302 -11.39 -17.32 -19.46
CA CYS A 302 -12.27 -16.24 -19.86
C CYS A 302 -12.46 -16.18 -21.39
N ARG A 303 -11.40 -16.40 -22.18
CA ARG A 303 -11.44 -16.37 -23.66
C ARG A 303 -12.27 -17.50 -24.26
N LEU A 304 -12.48 -18.62 -23.56
CA LEU A 304 -13.38 -19.67 -24.04
C LEU A 304 -14.83 -19.17 -24.18
N CYS A 305 -15.21 -18.16 -23.38
CA CYS A 305 -16.51 -17.49 -23.42
C CYS A 305 -16.46 -16.12 -24.10
N HIS A 306 -15.48 -15.30 -23.72
CA HIS A 306 -15.32 -13.89 -24.11
C HIS A 306 -14.37 -13.75 -25.31
N ASN A 307 -14.90 -14.01 -26.50
CA ASN A 307 -14.17 -13.89 -27.76
C ASN A 307 -15.05 -13.30 -28.88
N GLN A 308 -14.53 -13.16 -30.10
CA GLN A 308 -15.23 -12.46 -31.20
C GLN A 308 -16.57 -13.12 -31.59
N ASN A 309 -16.69 -14.42 -31.35
CA ASN A 309 -17.90 -15.20 -31.58
C ASN A 309 -17.99 -16.28 -30.51
N GLY A 310 -18.09 -15.84 -29.26
CA GLY A 310 -18.10 -16.70 -28.09
C GLY A 310 -19.48 -16.78 -27.46
N TYR A 311 -19.58 -17.58 -26.41
CA TYR A 311 -20.78 -17.73 -25.59
C TYR A 311 -21.31 -16.39 -25.09
N SER A 312 -20.43 -15.44 -24.77
CA SER A 312 -20.82 -14.17 -24.13
C SER A 312 -21.16 -13.04 -25.10
N ALA A 313 -21.00 -13.25 -26.40
CA ALA A 313 -21.52 -12.31 -27.41
C ALA A 313 -23.06 -12.36 -27.41
N TYR A 314 -23.71 -11.27 -27.84
CA TYR A 314 -25.17 -11.13 -27.75
C TYR A 314 -25.72 -10.24 -28.88
N CYS A 315 -27.04 -10.10 -28.98
CA CYS A 315 -27.69 -9.21 -29.94
C CYS A 315 -27.99 -7.85 -29.30
N SER A 316 -27.63 -6.74 -29.95
CA SER A 316 -27.96 -5.37 -29.50
C SER A 316 -29.47 -5.09 -29.40
N ASP A 317 -30.28 -5.89 -30.10
CA ASP A 317 -31.73 -5.98 -29.91
C ASP A 317 -32.06 -7.42 -29.44
N ARG A 318 -32.40 -7.57 -28.15
CA ARG A 318 -32.66 -8.87 -27.52
C ARG A 318 -33.84 -9.63 -28.16
N ASP A 319 -34.76 -8.93 -28.83
CA ASP A 319 -35.93 -9.55 -29.48
C ASP A 319 -35.61 -10.13 -30.88
N GLN A 320 -34.38 -9.95 -31.38
CA GLN A 320 -33.96 -10.35 -32.74
C GLN A 320 -32.98 -11.53 -32.77
N SER A 321 -33.19 -12.55 -31.94
CA SER A 321 -32.41 -13.79 -32.01
C SER A 321 -32.98 -14.77 -33.06
N PRO A 322 -32.15 -15.44 -33.91
CA PRO A 322 -30.69 -15.36 -33.98
C PRO A 322 -30.18 -14.00 -34.48
N CYS A 323 -29.08 -13.51 -33.91
CA CYS A 323 -28.48 -12.26 -34.34
C CYS A 323 -28.12 -12.30 -35.84
N SER A 324 -28.52 -11.27 -36.56
CA SER A 324 -27.91 -10.92 -37.84
C SER A 324 -26.47 -10.45 -37.66
N ALA A 325 -25.70 -10.41 -38.75
CA ALA A 325 -24.36 -9.84 -38.72
C ALA A 325 -24.36 -8.33 -38.34
N GLU A 326 -25.48 -7.63 -38.52
CA GLU A 326 -25.60 -6.18 -38.27
C GLU A 326 -25.97 -5.84 -36.81
N ASN A 327 -26.61 -6.75 -36.07
CA ASN A 327 -27.02 -6.53 -34.68
C ASN A 327 -26.27 -7.42 -33.67
N LYS A 328 -25.30 -8.21 -34.12
CA LYS A 328 -24.44 -8.98 -33.23
C LYS A 328 -23.38 -8.05 -32.62
N VAL A 329 -23.25 -8.09 -31.30
CA VAL A 329 -22.20 -7.39 -30.57
C VAL A 329 -21.18 -8.42 -30.04
N PRO A 330 -19.90 -8.35 -30.48
CA PRO A 330 -18.84 -9.18 -29.93
C PRO A 330 -18.53 -8.79 -28.48
N ASP A 331 -18.21 -9.79 -27.65
CA ASP A 331 -17.78 -9.59 -26.27
C ASP A 331 -16.40 -10.23 -26.02
N PRO A 332 -15.33 -9.69 -26.63
CA PRO A 332 -13.99 -10.24 -26.47
C PRO A 332 -13.33 -9.77 -25.17
N ILE A 333 -12.48 -10.64 -24.62
CA ILE A 333 -11.78 -10.38 -23.36
C ILE A 333 -10.97 -9.07 -23.36
N ILE A 334 -10.43 -8.64 -24.51
CA ILE A 334 -9.68 -7.37 -24.63
C ILE A 334 -10.53 -6.13 -24.32
N ARG A 335 -11.82 -6.15 -24.67
CA ARG A 335 -12.74 -5.04 -24.40
C ARG A 335 -13.08 -4.98 -22.91
N ARG A 336 -13.27 -6.14 -22.28
CA ARG A 336 -13.60 -6.24 -20.85
C ARG A 336 -12.46 -5.85 -19.95
N VAL A 337 -11.28 -6.45 -20.18
CA VAL A 337 -10.13 -6.20 -19.30
C VAL A 337 -9.75 -4.73 -19.35
N HIS A 338 -9.59 -4.14 -20.53
CA HIS A 338 -9.28 -2.70 -20.60
C HIS A 338 -10.39 -1.82 -20.04
N GLY A 339 -11.67 -2.05 -20.41
CA GLY A 339 -12.78 -1.22 -19.94
C GLY A 339 -12.97 -1.24 -18.42
N VAL A 340 -12.96 -2.42 -17.80
CA VAL A 340 -13.11 -2.55 -16.34
C VAL A 340 -11.95 -1.87 -15.59
N HIS A 341 -10.71 -2.01 -16.08
CA HIS A 341 -9.56 -1.36 -15.45
C HIS A 341 -9.42 0.12 -15.83
N MET A 342 -10.09 0.62 -16.88
CA MET A 342 -10.21 2.07 -17.08
C MET A 342 -11.16 2.68 -16.05
N GLY A 343 -12.24 1.96 -15.70
CA GLY A 343 -13.06 2.24 -14.52
C GLY A 343 -13.53 3.70 -14.43
N GLU A 344 -13.15 4.39 -13.34
CA GLU A 344 -13.48 5.80 -13.09
C GLU A 344 -12.97 6.79 -14.17
N GLY A 345 -11.99 6.36 -14.98
CA GLY A 345 -11.44 7.16 -16.06
C GLY A 345 -12.26 7.10 -17.36
N LEU A 346 -13.29 6.26 -17.42
CA LEU A 346 -14.19 6.19 -18.57
C LEU A 346 -15.07 7.44 -18.67
N SER A 347 -15.23 7.94 -19.89
CA SER A 347 -16.00 9.17 -20.15
C SER A 347 -17.48 8.89 -20.34
N ASN A 348 -17.79 7.70 -20.83
CA ASN A 348 -19.13 7.17 -21.00
C ASN A 348 -19.29 5.99 -20.06
N PRO A 349 -20.44 5.88 -19.39
CA PRO A 349 -20.62 4.78 -18.47
C PRO A 349 -20.64 3.48 -19.28
N PHE A 350 -19.65 2.62 -19.02
CA PHE A 350 -19.38 1.40 -19.79
C PHE A 350 -20.61 0.49 -19.89
N ASN A 351 -21.31 0.48 -21.02
CA ASN A 351 -22.44 -0.41 -21.27
C ASN A 351 -23.50 -0.48 -20.13
N VAL A 352 -23.78 0.62 -19.41
CA VAL A 352 -24.55 0.65 -18.14
C VAL A 352 -26.07 0.74 -18.25
N ASP A 353 -26.63 0.76 -19.45
CA ASP A 353 -28.09 0.89 -19.62
C ASP A 353 -28.77 -0.41 -19.17
N GLU A 354 -29.68 -0.36 -18.19
CA GLU A 354 -30.45 -1.56 -17.78
C GLU A 354 -31.35 -2.12 -18.92
N GLU A 355 -31.69 -1.30 -19.91
CA GLU A 355 -32.54 -1.66 -21.06
C GLU A 355 -31.72 -2.11 -22.28
N ASN A 356 -30.57 -1.48 -22.55
CA ASN A 356 -29.74 -1.71 -23.76
C ASN A 356 -28.24 -1.94 -23.51
N GLY A 357 -27.80 -1.92 -22.26
CA GLY A 357 -26.41 -2.04 -21.85
C GLY A 357 -26.02 -3.48 -21.57
N ASP A 358 -24.77 -3.80 -21.89
CA ASP A 358 -24.16 -5.10 -21.70
C ASP A 358 -23.89 -5.47 -20.22
N PHE A 359 -23.65 -4.49 -19.32
CA PHE A 359 -23.07 -4.75 -17.98
C PHE A 359 -23.57 -3.82 -16.85
N ARG A 360 -23.22 -4.17 -15.60
CA ARG A 360 -23.32 -3.28 -14.42
C ARG A 360 -22.41 -2.06 -14.57
N ASP A 361 -22.72 -1.00 -13.81
CA ASP A 361 -21.90 0.20 -13.71
C ASP A 361 -20.53 -0.10 -13.06
N TRP A 362 -19.47 -0.03 -13.86
CA TRP A 362 -18.07 -0.20 -13.43
C TRP A 362 -17.33 1.13 -13.23
N ASN A 363 -18.00 2.28 -13.33
CA ASN A 363 -17.38 3.60 -13.16
C ASN A 363 -16.81 3.81 -11.74
N GLY A 364 -17.22 2.99 -10.77
CA GLY A 364 -16.64 2.98 -9.42
C GLY A 364 -15.37 2.13 -9.29
N THR A 365 -14.92 1.48 -10.35
CA THR A 365 -13.69 0.66 -10.35
C THR A 365 -12.48 1.57 -10.42
N VAL A 366 -11.53 1.36 -9.53
CA VAL A 366 -10.27 2.12 -9.48
C VAL A 366 -9.14 1.17 -9.84
N PHE A 367 -8.40 1.48 -10.90
CA PHE A 367 -7.13 0.80 -11.15
C PHE A 367 -6.10 1.33 -10.16
N PRO A 368 -5.42 0.46 -9.41
CA PRO A 368 -4.60 0.93 -8.31
C PRO A 368 -3.34 1.72 -8.76
N ALA A 369 -2.91 1.51 -10.02
CA ALA A 369 -1.78 2.18 -10.66
C ALA A 369 -2.25 3.19 -11.73
N ASP A 370 -1.32 3.85 -12.43
CA ASP A 370 -1.62 4.61 -13.64
C ASP A 370 -1.98 3.63 -14.76
N VAL A 371 -3.21 3.76 -15.28
CA VAL A 371 -3.75 2.89 -16.33
C VAL A 371 -2.93 2.94 -17.63
N ARG A 372 -2.09 3.97 -17.82
CA ARG A 372 -1.16 4.07 -18.96
C ARG A 372 0.00 3.08 -18.87
N ASN A 373 0.27 2.49 -17.71
CA ASN A 373 1.34 1.54 -17.53
C ASN A 373 0.99 0.15 -18.10
N CYS A 374 1.09 0.01 -19.42
CA CYS A 374 0.75 -1.22 -20.13
C CYS A 374 1.56 -2.43 -19.63
N THR A 375 2.78 -2.21 -19.13
CA THR A 375 3.69 -3.28 -18.66
C THR A 375 3.25 -3.94 -17.35
N LYS A 376 2.26 -3.37 -16.65
CA LYS A 376 1.62 -4.03 -15.50
C LYS A 376 1.00 -5.38 -15.90
N CYS A 377 0.41 -5.45 -17.09
CA CYS A 377 -0.21 -6.67 -17.60
C CYS A 377 0.53 -7.27 -18.80
N HIS A 378 0.96 -6.44 -19.75
CA HIS A 378 1.48 -6.92 -21.03
C HIS A 378 2.90 -7.49 -20.92
N LEU A 379 3.06 -8.74 -21.39
CA LEU A 379 4.33 -9.47 -21.36
C LEU A 379 5.24 -9.16 -22.57
N ASP A 380 4.71 -8.48 -23.58
CA ASP A 380 5.43 -8.07 -24.80
C ASP A 380 4.88 -6.75 -25.36
N ASN A 381 5.44 -6.26 -26.47
CA ASN A 381 5.14 -4.95 -27.05
C ASN A 381 3.88 -4.90 -27.94
N ARG A 382 3.07 -5.96 -28.02
CA ARG A 382 1.88 -5.95 -28.90
C ARG A 382 0.83 -4.90 -28.51
N TRP A 383 0.86 -4.38 -27.29
CA TRP A 383 0.06 -3.21 -26.89
C TRP A 383 0.42 -1.94 -27.68
N ALA A 384 1.67 -1.81 -28.14
CA ALA A 384 2.14 -0.71 -28.97
C ALA A 384 2.21 -1.06 -30.46
N GLU A 385 2.41 -2.34 -30.82
CA GLU A 385 2.62 -2.77 -32.21
C GLU A 385 1.33 -3.14 -32.97
N ALA A 386 0.17 -3.21 -32.29
CA ALA A 386 -1.08 -3.64 -32.90
C ALA A 386 -2.30 -2.82 -32.41
N PRO A 387 -2.32 -1.49 -32.60
CA PRO A 387 -3.47 -0.66 -32.29
C PRO A 387 -4.71 -1.14 -33.06
N SER A 388 -5.85 -1.06 -32.39
CA SER A 388 -7.14 -1.41 -32.99
C SER A 388 -8.24 -0.66 -32.29
N ARG A 389 -9.33 -0.37 -33.02
CA ARG A 389 -10.50 0.31 -32.44
C ARG A 389 -11.07 -0.46 -31.25
N GLN A 390 -11.04 -1.78 -31.31
CA GLN A 390 -11.54 -2.66 -30.25
C GLN A 390 -10.71 -2.61 -28.96
N ALA A 391 -9.39 -2.42 -29.07
CA ALA A 391 -8.50 -2.31 -27.93
C ALA A 391 -8.49 -0.88 -27.37
N CYS A 392 -8.23 0.11 -28.22
CA CYS A 392 -8.08 1.50 -27.82
C CYS A 392 -9.42 2.10 -27.35
N GLY A 393 -10.51 1.80 -28.05
CA GLY A 393 -11.85 2.25 -27.68
C GLY A 393 -12.44 1.61 -26.43
N ALA A 394 -11.74 0.64 -25.82
CA ALA A 394 -12.14 0.11 -24.52
C ALA A 394 -11.80 1.08 -23.37
N CYS A 395 -10.70 1.85 -23.51
CA CYS A 395 -10.35 2.92 -22.56
C CYS A 395 -10.70 4.31 -23.09
N HIS A 396 -10.51 4.55 -24.39
CA HIS A 396 -10.87 5.80 -25.08
C HIS A 396 -12.31 5.74 -25.58
N ASP A 397 -13.23 5.53 -24.66
CA ASP A 397 -14.64 5.24 -24.89
C ASP A 397 -15.48 6.46 -25.32
N ALA A 398 -14.92 7.67 -25.21
CA ALA A 398 -15.49 8.88 -25.80
C ALA A 398 -15.38 8.91 -27.33
N VAL A 399 -14.49 8.12 -27.93
CA VAL A 399 -14.21 8.18 -29.38
C VAL A 399 -15.12 7.21 -30.13
N ASP A 400 -16.01 7.74 -30.98
CA ASP A 400 -16.67 6.95 -32.01
C ASP A 400 -15.78 6.90 -33.26
N PHE A 401 -15.14 5.77 -33.49
CA PHE A 401 -14.27 5.59 -34.65
C PHE A 401 -15.02 5.59 -36.00
N THR A 402 -16.34 5.40 -36.01
CA THR A 402 -17.15 5.34 -37.24
C THR A 402 -17.25 6.69 -37.94
N ASP A 403 -17.36 7.77 -37.16
CA ASP A 403 -17.42 9.13 -37.69
C ASP A 403 -16.33 10.05 -37.11
N GLY A 404 -15.52 9.54 -36.20
CA GLY A 404 -14.43 10.23 -35.53
C GLY A 404 -14.90 11.20 -34.45
N THR A 405 -16.18 11.22 -34.07
CA THR A 405 -16.67 12.12 -33.03
C THR A 405 -16.10 11.75 -31.65
N ILE A 406 -15.98 12.76 -30.78
CA ILE A 406 -15.56 12.60 -29.38
C ILE A 406 -16.68 13.15 -28.50
N ASP A 407 -17.36 12.27 -27.76
CA ASP A 407 -18.46 12.61 -26.86
C ASP A 407 -18.32 11.85 -25.52
N PRO A 408 -18.16 12.54 -24.39
CA PRO A 408 -18.01 14.00 -24.26
C PRO A 408 -16.71 14.54 -24.90
N PRO A 409 -16.69 15.77 -25.43
CA PRO A 409 -15.48 16.39 -25.96
C PRO A 409 -14.35 16.44 -24.94
N ARG A 410 -13.09 16.32 -25.41
CA ARG A 410 -11.92 16.45 -24.54
C ARG A 410 -11.66 17.93 -24.25
N ASP A 411 -11.97 18.37 -23.04
CA ASP A 411 -11.78 19.76 -22.57
C ASP A 411 -10.35 20.00 -22.03
N PHE A 412 -9.65 20.99 -22.60
CA PHE A 412 -8.34 21.48 -22.13
C PHE A 412 -8.45 22.71 -21.22
N GLY A 413 -9.67 23.19 -20.99
CA GLY A 413 -9.98 24.36 -20.22
C GLY A 413 -9.72 25.66 -20.96
N LYS A 414 -9.64 26.74 -20.18
CA LYS A 414 -9.53 28.11 -20.67
C LYS A 414 -8.07 28.51 -20.90
N PRO A 415 -7.68 28.98 -22.10
CA PRO A 415 -6.30 29.38 -22.38
C PRO A 415 -5.87 30.53 -21.46
N GLY A 416 -4.83 30.31 -20.64
CA GLY A 416 -4.37 31.28 -19.64
C GLY A 416 -5.42 31.65 -18.57
N GLY A 417 -6.44 30.81 -18.36
CA GLY A 417 -7.55 31.05 -17.44
C GLY A 417 -8.61 32.04 -17.94
N VAL A 418 -8.56 32.44 -19.21
CA VAL A 418 -9.52 33.36 -19.85
C VAL A 418 -10.29 32.63 -20.94
N SER A 419 -11.58 32.95 -21.11
CA SER A 419 -12.39 32.36 -22.17
C SER A 419 -11.79 32.63 -23.56
N CYS A 420 -11.64 31.57 -24.36
CA CYS A 420 -11.28 31.69 -25.77
C CYS A 420 -12.39 32.44 -26.53
N ALA A 421 -12.00 33.18 -27.57
CA ALA A 421 -12.90 33.87 -28.47
C ALA A 421 -12.97 33.20 -29.86
N ASP A 422 -11.89 32.57 -30.29
CA ASP A 422 -11.77 31.78 -31.51
C ASP A 422 -10.65 30.73 -31.37
N ASP A 423 -10.48 29.89 -32.39
CA ASP A 423 -9.57 28.74 -32.37
C ASP A 423 -8.08 29.17 -32.27
N ASP A 424 -7.73 30.38 -32.72
CA ASP A 424 -6.37 30.89 -32.64
C ASP A 424 -5.92 31.05 -31.17
N ASP A 425 -6.87 31.27 -30.24
CA ASP A 425 -6.60 31.33 -28.81
C ASP A 425 -6.19 29.95 -28.21
N CYS A 426 -6.47 28.86 -28.93
CA CYS A 426 -6.30 27.48 -28.46
C CYS A 426 -5.00 26.81 -28.95
N GLU A 427 -4.31 27.37 -29.95
CA GLU A 427 -3.10 26.78 -30.57
C GLU A 427 -1.99 26.44 -29.55
N ALA A 428 -1.90 27.20 -28.44
CA ALA A 428 -0.90 26.99 -27.41
C ALA A 428 -1.19 25.81 -26.47
N LEU A 429 -2.44 25.33 -26.42
CA LEU A 429 -2.86 24.17 -25.63
C LEU A 429 -2.79 22.89 -26.47
N SER A 430 -3.29 22.95 -27.71
CA SER A 430 -3.15 21.89 -28.70
C SER A 430 -3.32 22.49 -30.09
N GLU A 431 -2.56 21.99 -31.07
CA GLU A 431 -2.73 22.39 -32.48
C GLU A 431 -4.07 21.91 -33.07
N TYR A 432 -4.78 21.02 -32.38
CA TYR A 432 -6.03 20.41 -32.84
C TYR A 432 -7.26 20.82 -32.02
N SER A 433 -7.09 21.62 -30.97
CA SER A 433 -8.23 22.09 -30.15
C SER A 433 -8.95 23.27 -30.80
N GLU A 434 -10.27 23.24 -30.75
CA GLU A 434 -11.18 24.29 -31.23
C GLU A 434 -11.79 25.04 -30.04
N CYS A 435 -12.15 26.31 -30.22
CA CYS A 435 -12.76 27.11 -29.17
C CYS A 435 -14.27 26.85 -29.08
N ASN A 436 -14.71 26.31 -27.96
CA ASN A 436 -16.11 26.32 -27.59
C ASN A 436 -16.49 27.71 -27.05
N VAL A 437 -17.01 28.58 -27.92
CA VAL A 437 -17.37 29.96 -27.57
C VAL A 437 -18.49 30.08 -26.53
N GLU A 438 -19.25 29.00 -26.26
CA GLU A 438 -20.31 28.99 -25.25
C GLU A 438 -19.73 28.79 -23.84
N THR A 439 -18.81 27.83 -23.68
CA THR A 439 -18.10 27.56 -22.41
C THR A 439 -16.89 28.49 -22.21
N GLY A 440 -16.32 28.93 -23.33
CA GLY A 440 -15.05 29.63 -23.45
C GLY A 440 -13.84 28.72 -23.30
N SER A 441 -14.01 27.39 -23.40
CA SER A 441 -12.94 26.40 -23.27
C SER A 441 -12.39 25.96 -24.63
N CYS A 442 -11.14 25.53 -24.66
CA CYS A 442 -10.54 24.87 -25.82
C CYS A 442 -10.77 23.37 -25.72
N GLU A 443 -11.43 22.79 -26.73
CA GLU A 443 -11.91 21.42 -26.70
C GLU A 443 -11.49 20.67 -27.98
N ILE A 444 -11.29 19.36 -27.91
CA ILE A 444 -11.21 18.50 -29.10
C ILE A 444 -12.52 17.70 -29.18
N THR A 445 -13.27 17.92 -30.25
CA THR A 445 -14.58 17.31 -30.51
C THR A 445 -14.53 16.18 -31.54
N ARG A 446 -13.38 16.03 -32.22
CA ARG A 446 -13.18 15.02 -33.26
C ARG A 446 -11.77 14.45 -33.24
N HIS A 447 -11.67 13.15 -33.43
CA HIS A 447 -10.40 12.46 -33.61
C HIS A 447 -9.70 12.97 -34.87
N VAL A 448 -8.43 13.36 -34.74
CA VAL A 448 -7.64 13.99 -35.83
C VAL A 448 -7.49 13.07 -37.05
N GLY A 449 -7.45 11.76 -36.82
CA GLY A 449 -7.43 10.75 -37.88
C GLY A 449 -8.72 10.68 -38.72
N GLY A 450 -9.81 11.30 -38.26
CA GLY A 450 -11.13 11.21 -38.88
C GLY A 450 -11.83 9.89 -38.59
N ASP A 451 -12.74 9.52 -39.50
CA ASP A 451 -13.44 8.24 -39.54
C ASP A 451 -12.50 7.08 -39.91
N ALA A 452 -12.67 5.96 -39.22
CA ALA A 452 -11.90 4.73 -39.39
C ALA A 452 -12.83 3.52 -39.49
N ASP A 453 -12.99 3.01 -40.73
CA ASP A 453 -13.80 1.82 -41.03
C ASP A 453 -13.11 0.50 -40.63
N ASP A 454 -11.78 0.51 -40.54
CA ASP A 454 -10.92 -0.62 -40.17
C ASP A 454 -9.72 -0.16 -39.32
N ASP A 455 -8.82 -1.10 -38.98
CA ASP A 455 -7.66 -0.83 -38.12
C ASP A 455 -6.36 -0.59 -38.94
N ASP A 456 -6.38 -0.69 -40.27
CA ASP A 456 -5.16 -0.65 -41.11
C ASP A 456 -4.48 0.73 -41.11
N GLY A 457 -5.23 1.77 -40.74
CA GLY A 457 -4.76 3.16 -40.71
C GLY A 457 -4.06 3.57 -39.41
N CYS A 458 -4.28 2.86 -38.31
CA CYS A 458 -3.95 3.33 -36.95
C CYS A 458 -2.44 3.56 -36.75
N ASP A 459 -1.61 2.61 -37.15
CA ASP A 459 -0.14 2.65 -36.97
C ASP A 459 0.55 3.82 -37.69
N ASN A 460 -0.09 4.42 -38.70
CA ASN A 460 0.50 5.55 -39.42
C ASN A 460 0.58 6.81 -38.56
N CYS A 461 -0.30 6.93 -37.56
CA CYS A 461 -0.36 8.06 -36.64
C CYS A 461 0.01 7.65 -35.21
N HIS A 462 -0.27 6.40 -34.84
CA HIS A 462 -0.03 5.81 -33.53
C HIS A 462 1.10 4.80 -33.61
N GLY A 463 2.31 5.24 -33.96
CA GLY A 463 3.44 4.35 -34.16
C GLY A 463 3.86 3.61 -32.89
N SER A 464 4.50 2.47 -33.10
CA SER A 464 4.92 1.53 -32.07
C SER A 464 6.22 1.88 -31.36
N ALA A 465 6.90 2.95 -31.81
CA ALA A 465 8.16 3.43 -31.27
C ALA A 465 8.09 4.92 -30.91
N PRO A 466 8.87 5.39 -29.92
CA PRO A 466 8.95 6.81 -29.58
C PRO A 466 9.24 7.70 -30.80
N GLY A 467 8.46 8.77 -30.94
CA GLY A 467 8.55 9.73 -32.05
C GLY A 467 8.03 9.23 -33.41
N ASP A 468 7.38 8.06 -33.49
CA ASP A 468 6.82 7.52 -34.74
C ASP A 468 5.34 7.88 -34.93
N GLY A 469 5.04 8.81 -35.84
CA GLY A 469 3.68 9.28 -36.11
C GLY A 469 3.32 10.58 -35.37
N LEU A 470 2.02 10.86 -35.27
CA LEU A 470 1.48 12.07 -34.63
C LEU A 470 1.32 11.91 -33.12
N ALA A 471 0.93 10.71 -32.68
CA ALA A 471 0.71 10.37 -31.28
C ALA A 471 1.21 8.93 -31.04
N PRO A 472 2.55 8.73 -31.03
CA PRO A 472 3.15 7.42 -30.85
C PRO A 472 2.68 6.79 -29.54
N ILE A 473 2.29 5.52 -29.57
CA ILE A 473 1.66 4.84 -28.42
C ILE A 473 2.60 4.83 -27.21
N PRO A 474 3.91 4.53 -27.34
CA PRO A 474 4.82 4.58 -26.20
C PRO A 474 4.96 5.96 -25.57
N ASP A 475 4.87 7.03 -26.36
CA ASP A 475 5.09 8.40 -25.85
C ASP A 475 3.87 8.89 -25.07
N VAL A 476 2.66 8.63 -25.57
CA VAL A 476 1.43 9.11 -24.92
C VAL A 476 1.01 8.24 -23.72
N HIS A 477 1.54 7.01 -23.66
CA HIS A 477 1.41 6.10 -22.51
C HIS A 477 2.69 6.03 -21.67
N GLU A 478 3.68 6.90 -21.91
CA GLU A 478 4.87 6.96 -21.08
C GLU A 478 4.45 7.37 -19.66
N VAL A 479 4.84 6.54 -18.69
CA VAL A 479 4.84 6.92 -17.28
C VAL A 479 6.29 7.24 -16.89
N PRO A 480 6.73 8.50 -17.05
CA PRO A 480 8.14 8.83 -16.85
C PRO A 480 8.52 8.65 -15.38
N PRO A 481 9.66 8.01 -15.09
CA PRO A 481 10.18 8.00 -13.73
C PRO A 481 10.51 9.44 -13.30
N PRO A 482 10.47 9.74 -11.99
CA PRO A 482 10.87 11.05 -11.48
C PRO A 482 12.29 11.41 -11.93
N ALA A 483 12.48 12.56 -12.58
CA ALA A 483 13.81 13.04 -12.92
C ALA A 483 14.51 13.58 -11.66
N PHE A 484 15.60 12.93 -11.28
CA PHE A 484 16.45 13.35 -10.18
C PHE A 484 17.57 14.28 -10.67
N GLY A 485 17.77 15.41 -10.00
CA GLY A 485 18.77 16.42 -10.40
C GLY A 485 20.23 16.04 -10.08
N VAL A 486 20.44 15.05 -9.21
CA VAL A 486 21.75 14.51 -8.79
C VAL A 486 21.67 12.98 -8.57
N GLY A 487 22.78 12.27 -8.51
CA GLY A 487 22.86 10.90 -8.00
C GLY A 487 23.36 10.89 -6.55
N VAL A 488 22.94 9.89 -5.77
CA VAL A 488 23.39 9.68 -4.38
C VAL A 488 23.77 8.21 -4.24
N ALA A 489 24.93 7.95 -3.66
CA ALA A 489 25.37 6.61 -3.28
C ALA A 489 25.93 6.63 -1.86
N VAL A 490 25.72 5.53 -1.13
CA VAL A 490 26.27 5.34 0.22
C VAL A 490 26.95 3.98 0.29
N SER A 491 28.07 3.93 1.01
CA SER A 491 28.78 2.70 1.36
C SER A 491 29.32 2.81 2.78
N MET A 492 29.79 1.68 3.34
CA MET A 492 30.26 1.62 4.72
C MET A 492 31.51 0.74 4.86
N SER A 493 32.39 1.09 5.80
CA SER A 493 33.59 0.31 6.15
C SER A 493 33.21 -1.10 6.60
N PRO A 494 33.83 -2.19 6.11
CA PRO A 494 33.41 -3.55 6.45
C PRO A 494 33.54 -3.87 7.95
N PRO A 495 32.67 -4.74 8.51
CA PRO A 495 32.74 -5.12 9.92
C PRO A 495 34.02 -5.90 10.22
N THR A 496 34.55 -5.73 11.43
CA THR A 496 35.76 -6.45 11.87
C THR A 496 35.53 -7.96 11.94
N SER A 497 34.29 -8.39 12.22
CA SER A 497 33.89 -9.81 12.22
C SER A 497 33.85 -10.43 10.82
N GLY A 498 33.70 -9.61 9.78
CA GLY A 498 33.47 -10.03 8.40
C GLY A 498 32.00 -10.26 8.03
N ALA A 499 31.06 -10.19 8.96
CA ALA A 499 29.63 -10.44 8.70
C ALA A 499 28.68 -9.39 9.31
N TYR A 500 28.91 -8.97 10.55
CA TYR A 500 28.10 -7.98 11.29
C TYR A 500 28.93 -7.15 12.27
N TYR A 501 28.48 -5.97 12.66
CA TYR A 501 29.22 -5.10 13.56
C TYR A 501 29.01 -5.51 15.02
N VAL A 502 30.09 -5.49 15.80
CA VAL A 502 30.09 -5.72 17.26
C VAL A 502 31.10 -4.82 17.92
N ASP A 503 30.67 -4.04 18.91
CA ASP A 503 31.54 -3.19 19.74
C ASP A 503 32.53 -2.31 18.94
N GLU A 504 32.12 -1.88 17.75
CA GLU A 504 32.94 -1.08 16.83
C GLU A 504 32.14 0.11 16.28
N ALA A 505 32.81 1.04 15.58
CA ALA A 505 32.23 2.29 15.08
C ALA A 505 32.45 2.39 13.56
N PRO A 506 31.42 2.14 12.73
CA PRO A 506 31.57 2.13 11.27
C PRO A 506 31.81 3.53 10.69
N VAL A 507 32.45 3.58 9.51
CA VAL A 507 32.59 4.82 8.71
C VAL A 507 31.75 4.70 7.45
N LEU A 508 30.87 5.66 7.22
CA LEU A 508 30.11 5.79 5.98
C LEU A 508 30.90 6.61 4.95
N THR A 509 30.78 6.24 3.69
CA THR A 509 31.25 7.02 2.54
C THR A 509 30.05 7.34 1.67
N ILE A 510 29.73 8.63 1.54
CA ILE A 510 28.59 9.16 0.80
C ILE A 510 29.11 9.90 -0.43
N GLU A 511 28.66 9.50 -1.61
CA GLU A 511 29.02 10.09 -2.89
C GLU A 511 27.81 10.78 -3.51
N ILE A 512 27.99 12.02 -3.96
CA ILE A 512 26.97 12.79 -4.68
C ILE A 512 27.47 13.01 -6.11
N THR A 513 26.63 12.77 -7.11
CA THR A 513 27.00 12.93 -8.52
C THR A 513 26.08 13.88 -9.26
N ASN A 514 26.59 14.55 -10.29
CA ASN A 514 25.81 15.26 -11.30
C ASN A 514 25.99 14.54 -12.64
N GLY A 515 24.98 13.76 -13.04
CA GLY A 515 25.18 12.69 -14.03
C GLY A 515 26.19 11.66 -13.51
N ASP A 516 27.20 11.35 -14.32
CA ASP A 516 28.27 10.42 -13.96
C ASP A 516 29.46 11.08 -13.22
N ALA A 517 29.43 12.40 -13.01
CA ALA A 517 30.56 13.13 -12.42
C ALA A 517 30.36 13.35 -10.91
N PRO A 518 31.36 13.07 -10.05
CA PRO A 518 31.27 13.36 -8.63
C PRO A 518 31.19 14.87 -8.38
N VAL A 519 30.42 15.23 -7.36
CA VAL A 519 30.31 16.59 -6.82
C VAL A 519 31.33 16.75 -5.70
N ASP A 520 32.06 17.87 -5.73
CA ASP A 520 32.93 18.29 -4.63
C ASP A 520 32.08 18.65 -3.40
N PRO A 521 32.18 17.90 -2.28
CA PRO A 521 31.41 18.13 -1.07
C PRO A 521 31.57 19.51 -0.46
N ASP A 522 32.71 20.20 -0.64
CA ASP A 522 32.91 21.55 -0.13
C ASP A 522 32.03 22.59 -0.86
N THR A 523 31.48 22.22 -2.02
CA THR A 523 30.54 23.06 -2.78
C THR A 523 29.08 22.87 -2.37
N MET A 524 28.78 21.88 -1.53
CA MET A 524 27.43 21.53 -1.08
C MET A 524 26.92 22.49 0.02
N THR A 525 26.83 23.77 -0.28
CA THR A 525 26.38 24.81 0.68
C THR A 525 24.85 24.92 0.72
N GLU A 526 24.31 25.53 1.78
CA GLU A 526 22.87 25.87 1.89
C GLU A 526 22.35 26.76 0.75
N ALA A 527 23.23 27.47 0.05
CA ALA A 527 22.88 28.30 -1.10
C ALA A 527 22.66 27.48 -2.39
N VAL A 528 23.26 26.30 -2.47
CA VAL A 528 23.22 25.42 -3.66
C VAL A 528 22.25 24.26 -3.45
N TYR A 529 22.29 23.63 -2.27
CA TYR A 529 21.47 22.46 -1.94
C TYR A 529 20.28 22.83 -1.08
N LYS A 530 19.09 22.42 -1.54
CA LYS A 530 17.84 22.56 -0.77
C LYS A 530 17.85 21.63 0.43
N ARG A 531 18.35 20.41 0.26
CA ARG A 531 18.56 19.43 1.33
C ARG A 531 19.78 18.56 1.02
N ALA A 532 20.46 18.13 2.08
CA ALA A 532 21.30 16.94 2.09
C ALA A 532 21.34 16.39 3.53
N ASN A 533 20.73 15.23 3.79
CA ASN A 533 20.55 14.72 5.14
C ASN A 533 20.93 13.24 5.25
N LEU A 534 21.46 12.86 6.40
CA LEU A 534 21.74 11.48 6.81
C LEU A 534 20.82 11.08 7.97
N PHE A 535 20.28 9.88 7.88
CA PHE A 535 19.47 9.21 8.88
C PHE A 535 20.04 7.81 9.12
N VAL A 536 20.11 7.39 10.38
CA VAL A 536 20.48 6.03 10.75
C VAL A 536 19.55 5.57 11.84
N SER A 537 18.86 4.45 11.64
CA SER A 537 17.84 3.94 12.56
C SER A 537 17.81 2.42 12.62
N GLY A 538 17.37 1.87 13.75
CA GLY A 538 17.12 0.43 13.94
C GLY A 538 17.10 0.02 15.43
N PRO A 539 16.95 -1.28 15.72
CA PRO A 539 16.78 -2.37 14.75
C PRO A 539 15.44 -2.28 14.01
N ARG A 540 15.23 -3.09 12.96
CA ARG A 540 14.05 -2.95 12.10
C ARG A 540 12.77 -3.28 12.85
N GLU A 541 12.79 -4.19 13.81
CA GLU A 541 11.63 -4.51 14.65
C GLU A 541 11.24 -3.31 15.53
N GLU A 542 12.22 -2.72 16.22
CA GLU A 542 12.03 -1.56 17.11
C GLU A 542 12.87 -0.35 16.61
N THR A 543 12.32 0.43 15.69
CA THR A 543 13.13 1.41 14.94
C THR A 543 13.35 2.71 15.70
N HIS A 544 14.57 2.90 16.19
CA HIS A 544 15.05 4.12 16.83
C HIS A 544 16.22 4.73 16.04
N PRO A 545 16.30 6.05 15.80
CA PRO A 545 17.49 6.75 15.39
C PRO A 545 18.65 6.47 16.34
N VAL A 546 19.77 6.09 15.76
CA VAL A 546 20.97 5.69 16.48
C VAL A 546 22.20 6.15 15.73
N LEU A 547 23.36 6.06 16.38
CA LEU A 547 24.70 6.14 15.77
C LEU A 547 25.11 7.48 15.14
N THR A 548 24.20 8.38 14.78
CA THR A 548 24.56 9.74 14.37
C THR A 548 24.74 10.64 15.58
N THR A 549 25.49 11.74 15.41
CA THR A 549 25.71 12.71 16.48
C THR A 549 24.40 13.37 16.94
N THR A 550 23.41 13.53 16.04
CA THR A 550 22.08 14.04 16.37
C THR A 550 21.30 13.03 17.20
N ALA A 551 21.26 11.76 16.78
CA ALA A 551 20.57 10.70 17.50
C ALA A 551 21.16 10.46 18.90
N GLN A 552 22.47 10.62 19.06
CA GLN A 552 23.15 10.52 20.35
C GLN A 552 23.05 11.79 21.21
N GLY A 553 22.41 12.85 20.71
CA GLY A 553 22.31 14.15 21.40
C GLY A 553 23.64 14.91 21.53
N THR A 554 24.70 14.46 20.85
CA THR A 554 26.05 15.04 20.94
C THR A 554 26.24 16.25 20.02
N ASP A 555 25.45 16.35 18.95
CA ASP A 555 25.39 17.51 18.07
C ASP A 555 24.57 18.66 18.69
N GLN A 556 23.56 18.32 19.51
CA GLN A 556 22.40 19.19 19.67
C GLN A 556 22.57 20.39 20.61
N LEU A 557 23.65 20.55 21.39
CA LEU A 557 23.69 21.61 22.41
C LEU A 557 25.00 22.40 22.38
N ARG A 558 24.90 23.68 21.99
CA ARG A 558 25.93 24.70 22.25
C ARG A 558 25.36 25.70 23.25
N ALA A 559 26.18 26.16 24.17
CA ALA A 559 25.78 27.27 25.02
C ALA A 559 25.66 28.55 24.19
N LEU A 560 24.56 29.26 24.39
CA LEU A 560 24.21 30.46 23.66
C LEU A 560 24.00 31.62 24.64
N ALA A 561 24.51 32.80 24.30
CA ALA A 561 24.12 34.05 24.91
C ALA A 561 23.56 35.00 23.86
N THR A 562 22.42 35.63 24.17
CA THR A 562 21.66 36.42 23.20
C THR A 562 21.52 37.85 23.68
N SER A 563 21.78 38.81 22.78
CA SER A 563 21.65 40.25 23.05
C SER A 563 20.19 40.69 23.06
N ALA A 564 19.95 41.95 23.47
CA ALA A 564 18.65 42.58 23.27
C ALA A 564 18.31 42.70 21.78
N ASN A 565 17.02 42.62 21.46
CA ASN A 565 16.48 42.72 20.10
C ASN A 565 16.31 44.21 19.69
N GLN A 566 17.39 44.87 19.27
CA GLN A 566 17.44 46.31 18.95
C GLN A 566 18.70 46.71 18.16
N THR A 567 18.81 47.99 17.79
CA THR A 567 20.09 48.62 17.42
C THR A 567 20.85 49.10 18.65
N PHE A 568 22.18 49.11 18.60
CA PHE A 568 23.03 49.27 19.77
C PHE A 568 23.72 50.63 19.81
N ASN A 569 23.70 51.31 20.97
CA ASN A 569 24.49 52.51 21.18
C ASN A 569 25.76 52.16 21.96
N LEU A 570 26.89 52.14 21.25
CA LEU A 570 28.20 51.81 21.78
C LEU A 570 29.06 53.05 22.06
N THR A 571 28.47 54.25 22.04
CA THR A 571 29.21 55.49 22.27
C THR A 571 29.74 55.55 23.70
N GLY A 572 31.06 55.59 23.86
CA GLY A 572 31.73 55.66 25.16
C GLY A 572 31.77 54.33 25.91
N VAL A 573 31.41 53.23 25.27
CA VAL A 573 31.59 51.86 25.75
C VAL A 573 33.02 51.42 25.45
N THR A 574 33.70 50.81 26.44
CA THR A 574 35.10 50.38 26.29
C THR A 574 35.25 48.92 25.91
N ASP A 575 34.50 48.01 26.54
CA ASP A 575 34.78 46.57 26.45
C ASP A 575 33.53 45.69 26.56
N LEU A 576 33.55 44.54 25.88
CA LEU A 576 32.72 43.39 26.23
C LEU A 576 33.59 42.33 26.88
N GLN A 577 33.13 41.78 28.01
CA GLN A 577 33.83 40.68 28.68
C GLN A 577 32.97 39.41 28.66
N VAL A 578 33.54 38.32 28.17
CA VAL A 578 32.88 37.02 28.08
C VAL A 578 33.78 35.93 28.65
N ARG A 579 33.17 34.84 29.13
CA ARG A 579 33.88 33.64 29.55
C ARG A 579 33.19 32.44 28.92
N ILE A 580 33.97 31.55 28.33
CA ILE A 580 33.48 30.40 27.58
C ILE A 580 34.00 29.13 28.23
N ASP A 581 33.12 28.14 28.44
CA ASP A 581 33.44 26.80 28.94
C ASP A 581 34.27 26.77 30.24
N GLY A 582 34.04 27.76 31.12
CA GLY A 582 34.78 27.91 32.38
C GLY A 582 36.25 28.34 32.23
N GLY A 583 36.68 28.76 31.04
CA GLY A 583 38.02 29.28 30.75
C GLY A 583 38.31 30.68 31.33
N ASP A 584 39.40 31.30 30.90
CA ASP A 584 39.73 32.67 31.32
C ASP A 584 38.78 33.71 30.69
N ALA A 585 38.65 34.87 31.34
CA ALA A 585 37.81 35.96 30.82
C ALA A 585 38.46 36.61 29.59
N ILE A 586 37.73 36.66 28.48
CA ILE A 586 38.11 37.31 27.23
C ILE A 586 37.56 38.73 27.25
N VAL A 587 38.42 39.71 26.91
CA VAL A 587 38.08 41.13 26.89
C VAL A 587 38.20 41.63 25.46
N VAL A 588 37.04 41.84 24.81
CA VAL A 588 36.98 42.37 23.45
C VAL A 588 36.82 43.90 23.53
N ASP A 589 37.80 44.66 23.02
CA ASP A 589 37.78 46.13 23.06
C ASP A 589 36.91 46.69 21.93
N VAL A 590 35.94 47.55 22.28
CA VAL A 590 35.02 48.17 21.31
C VAL A 590 35.76 49.09 20.34
N ALA A 591 36.94 49.58 20.71
CA ALA A 591 37.80 50.40 19.86
C ALA A 591 38.32 49.65 18.62
N ASP A 592 38.36 48.32 18.66
CA ASP A 592 38.81 47.48 17.55
C ASP A 592 37.71 47.23 16.51
N GLY A 593 36.47 47.59 16.83
CA GLY A 593 35.33 47.48 15.90
C GLY A 593 35.31 48.56 14.82
N THR A 594 34.76 48.21 13.65
CA THR A 594 34.52 49.15 12.55
C THR A 594 33.04 49.52 12.50
N TRP A 595 32.73 50.81 12.70
CA TRP A 595 31.36 51.30 12.87
C TRP A 595 31.02 52.40 11.86
N ALA A 596 29.89 52.29 11.17
CA ALA A 596 29.35 53.37 10.33
C ALA A 596 28.76 54.50 11.20
N ASP A 597 28.04 54.14 12.27
CA ASP A 597 27.60 55.04 13.34
C ASP A 597 27.61 54.28 14.68
N GLN A 598 28.58 54.59 15.53
CA GLN A 598 28.74 53.91 16.83
C GLN A 598 27.58 54.19 17.80
N ALA A 599 26.79 55.25 17.59
CA ALA A 599 25.59 55.52 18.37
C ALA A 599 24.38 54.70 17.92
N ALA A 600 24.47 54.02 16.78
CA ALA A 600 23.42 53.21 16.16
C ALA A 600 24.03 51.97 15.46
N ALA A 601 24.97 51.30 16.13
CA ALA A 601 25.64 50.12 15.61
C ALA A 601 24.62 49.03 15.27
N THR A 602 24.77 48.46 14.08
CA THR A 602 23.93 47.39 13.57
C THR A 602 24.38 46.03 14.09
N THR A 603 23.47 45.08 14.08
CA THR A 603 23.69 43.68 14.47
C THR A 603 24.81 43.01 13.68
N VAL A 604 24.95 43.38 12.40
CA VAL A 604 26.01 42.91 11.51
C VAL A 604 27.37 43.49 11.91
N GLU A 605 27.44 44.78 12.20
CA GLU A 605 28.69 45.42 12.65
C GLU A 605 29.15 44.87 14.00
N VAL A 606 28.22 44.59 14.93
CA VAL A 606 28.56 44.01 16.24
C VAL A 606 29.05 42.56 16.10
N ARG A 607 28.42 41.74 15.24
CA ARG A 607 28.91 40.40 14.89
C ARG A 607 30.34 40.46 14.35
N ASP A 608 30.58 41.34 13.36
CA ASP A 608 31.87 41.46 12.69
C ASP A 608 32.98 41.93 13.63
N TRP A 609 32.64 42.81 14.57
CA TRP A 609 33.56 43.24 15.62
C TRP A 609 33.96 42.08 16.55
N LEU A 610 33.01 41.29 17.04
CA LEU A 610 33.31 40.16 17.92
C LEU A 610 34.15 39.10 17.20
N ASN A 611 33.78 38.75 15.96
CA ASN A 611 34.50 37.77 15.16
C ASN A 611 35.80 38.32 14.55
N ALA A 612 36.23 39.54 14.86
CA ALA A 612 37.54 40.05 14.47
C ALA A 612 38.61 39.82 15.57
N ASP A 613 38.20 39.43 16.77
CA ASP A 613 39.08 39.16 17.90
C ASP A 613 39.52 37.68 17.89
N ASP A 614 40.84 37.44 17.82
CA ASP A 614 41.40 36.10 17.70
C ASP A 614 41.15 35.25 18.97
N ASP A 615 41.26 35.85 20.17
CA ASP A 615 41.06 35.15 21.44
C ASP A 615 39.58 34.75 21.63
N PHE A 616 38.65 35.59 21.15
CA PHE A 616 37.23 35.25 21.09
C PHE A 616 36.94 34.11 20.10
N ASN A 617 37.43 34.23 18.86
CA ASN A 617 37.17 33.24 17.79
C ASN A 617 37.73 31.85 18.10
N ASP A 618 38.80 31.75 18.90
CA ASP A 618 39.39 30.48 19.31
C ASP A 618 38.39 29.61 20.12
N VAL A 619 37.45 30.22 20.84
CA VAL A 619 36.54 29.50 21.75
C VAL A 619 35.05 29.79 21.54
N ALA A 620 34.66 30.85 20.84
CA ALA A 620 33.27 31.19 20.56
C ALA A 620 33.09 31.83 19.17
N THR A 621 31.85 31.87 18.71
CA THR A 621 31.46 32.51 17.45
C THR A 621 30.26 33.43 17.67
N ALA A 622 30.30 34.62 17.08
CA ALA A 622 29.17 35.54 17.05
C ALA A 622 28.34 35.38 15.76
N ARG A 623 27.01 35.37 15.88
CA ARG A 623 26.04 35.34 14.79
C ARG A 623 25.13 36.55 14.85
N ALA A 624 24.76 37.10 13.70
CA ALA A 624 23.69 38.07 13.57
C ALA A 624 22.38 37.34 13.23
N ASP A 625 21.41 37.31 14.16
CA ASP A 625 20.06 36.80 13.89
C ASP A 625 19.13 37.96 13.53
N VAL A 626 18.93 38.14 12.22
CA VAL A 626 18.08 39.16 11.64
C VAL A 626 16.98 38.50 10.83
N SER A 627 15.73 38.61 11.28
CA SER A 627 14.55 38.11 10.58
C SER A 627 13.45 39.17 10.54
N THR A 628 13.06 39.55 9.33
CA THR A 628 11.97 40.50 9.10
C THR A 628 10.59 39.91 9.38
N SER A 629 10.40 38.61 9.14
CA SER A 629 9.13 37.91 9.38
C SER A 629 8.91 37.56 10.86
N ALA A 630 9.98 37.24 11.60
CA ALA A 630 9.92 36.93 13.03
C ALA A 630 10.22 38.14 13.94
N GLY A 631 10.46 39.33 13.36
CA GLY A 631 10.78 40.55 14.11
C GLY A 631 12.07 40.48 14.93
N ARG A 632 13.05 39.69 14.49
CA ARG A 632 14.32 39.45 15.19
C ARG A 632 15.43 40.35 14.65
N ASN A 633 16.21 40.94 15.55
CA ASN A 633 17.34 41.81 15.27
C ASN A 633 18.29 41.81 16.48
N ARG A 634 19.07 40.73 16.65
CA ARG A 634 19.93 40.51 17.83
C ARG A 634 21.24 39.80 17.47
N VAL A 635 22.22 39.91 18.35
CA VAL A 635 23.51 39.22 18.27
C VAL A 635 23.49 38.00 19.20
N GLU A 636 24.02 36.90 18.71
CA GLU A 636 24.11 35.62 19.40
C GLU A 636 25.59 35.24 19.55
N ILE A 637 26.00 34.83 20.74
CA ILE A 637 27.35 34.30 21.02
C ILE A 637 27.19 32.82 21.34
N LYS A 638 27.79 31.96 20.52
CA LYS A 638 27.77 30.51 20.70
C LYS A 638 29.15 30.03 21.14
N SER A 639 29.23 29.17 22.15
CA SER A 639 30.47 28.43 22.47
C SER A 639 30.86 27.54 21.29
N ASN A 640 32.15 27.40 20.97
CA ASN A 640 32.63 26.44 19.97
C ASN A 640 32.59 24.99 20.50
N SER A 641 32.44 24.78 21.82
CA SER A 641 32.25 23.47 22.43
C SER A 641 30.79 23.03 22.47
N ARG A 642 30.56 21.71 22.39
CA ARG A 642 29.24 21.07 22.40
C ARG A 642 28.99 20.24 23.67
N GLY A 643 27.72 19.97 23.98
CA GLY A 643 27.28 19.11 25.09
C GLY A 643 27.22 19.81 26.46
N ASP A 644 26.99 19.02 27.52
CA ASP A 644 26.74 19.49 28.90
C ASP A 644 27.85 20.36 29.52
N GLY A 645 29.07 20.30 28.97
CA GLY A 645 30.20 21.14 29.40
C GLY A 645 30.23 22.52 28.74
N SER A 646 29.43 22.76 27.71
CA SER A 646 29.37 24.02 26.99
C SER A 646 28.75 25.11 27.87
N SER A 647 29.41 26.27 27.99
CA SER A 647 28.87 27.42 28.72
C SER A 647 29.31 28.76 28.14
N VAL A 648 28.40 29.73 28.14
CA VAL A 648 28.70 31.12 27.80
C VAL A 648 28.27 32.01 28.97
N GLU A 649 29.23 32.66 29.60
CA GLU A 649 29.00 33.60 30.69
C GLU A 649 29.34 35.02 30.20
N ILE A 650 28.34 35.89 30.18
CA ILE A 650 28.55 37.32 29.91
C ILE A 650 28.90 38.01 31.23
N LEU A 651 30.11 38.55 31.30
CA LEU A 651 30.62 39.19 32.51
C LEU A 651 30.15 40.64 32.60
N ALA A 652 30.08 41.17 33.82
CA ALA A 652 29.68 42.55 34.04
C ALA A 652 30.71 43.54 33.44
N SER A 653 30.40 44.09 32.26
CA SER A 653 31.19 45.11 31.56
C SER A 653 30.30 46.24 31.01
N GLN A 654 30.92 47.29 30.45
CA GLN A 654 30.16 48.37 29.81
C GLN A 654 29.42 47.85 28.57
N GLY A 655 30.07 47.00 27.77
CA GLY A 655 29.52 46.36 26.58
C GLY A 655 28.37 45.41 26.89
N ALA A 656 28.47 44.62 27.96
CA ALA A 656 27.38 43.75 28.40
C ALA A 656 26.10 44.55 28.70
N THR A 657 26.25 45.71 29.35
CA THR A 657 25.13 46.62 29.66
C THR A 657 24.57 47.29 28.40
N ALA A 658 25.43 47.73 27.49
CA ALA A 658 25.03 48.44 26.27
C ALA A 658 24.35 47.52 25.23
N LEU A 659 24.80 46.27 25.14
CA LEU A 659 24.24 45.25 24.24
C LEU A 659 23.01 44.55 24.85
N GLY A 660 22.85 44.62 26.17
CA GLY A 660 21.70 44.06 26.88
C GLY A 660 21.63 42.54 26.80
N PHE A 661 22.79 41.87 26.86
CA PHE A 661 22.84 40.41 26.91
C PHE A 661 22.11 39.88 28.15
N VAL A 662 21.25 38.88 27.93
CA VAL A 662 20.64 38.11 29.02
C VAL A 662 21.38 36.78 29.07
N VAL A 663 21.92 36.42 30.25
CA VAL A 663 22.51 35.10 30.47
C VAL A 663 21.36 34.12 30.69
N GLY A 664 21.18 33.19 29.76
CA GLY A 664 20.11 32.21 29.87
C GLY A 664 20.12 31.15 28.78
N THR A 665 20.30 29.91 29.24
CA THR A 665 19.99 28.61 28.64
C THR A 665 20.86 28.13 27.48
N THR A 666 21.35 26.90 27.62
CA THR A 666 21.68 26.01 26.51
C THR A 666 20.49 26.00 25.55
N VAL A 667 20.74 26.28 24.27
CA VAL A 667 19.70 26.24 23.25
C VAL A 667 20.06 25.11 22.29
N PRO A 668 19.09 24.27 21.91
CA PRO A 668 19.30 23.28 20.87
C PRO A 668 19.88 23.93 19.60
N VAL A 669 20.91 23.32 19.01
CA VAL A 669 21.19 23.50 17.57
C VAL A 669 19.88 23.13 16.87
N GLU A 670 19.36 24.03 16.02
CA GLU A 670 18.03 24.00 15.39
C GLU A 670 17.25 22.70 15.61
N THR A 671 16.19 22.74 16.44
CA THR A 671 15.32 21.60 16.70
C THR A 671 14.74 21.07 15.39
N HIS A 672 15.29 19.98 14.89
CA HIS A 672 14.66 19.16 13.89
C HIS A 672 13.61 18.29 14.59
N THR A 673 12.44 18.13 13.96
CA THR A 673 11.34 17.30 14.45
C THR A 673 11.62 15.80 14.40
N TYR A 674 12.80 15.41 13.91
CA TYR A 674 13.30 14.06 13.73
C TYR A 674 14.84 14.10 13.74
N ALA A 675 15.50 13.03 14.18
CA ALA A 675 16.96 12.98 14.31
C ALA A 675 17.65 12.78 12.94
N ASN A 676 18.02 13.89 12.29
CA ASN A 676 18.80 13.90 11.05
C ASN A 676 20.11 14.68 11.19
N ASN A 677 21.06 14.40 10.30
CA ASN A 677 22.34 15.08 10.23
C ASN A 677 22.48 15.79 8.89
N ASP A 678 22.66 17.11 8.92
CA ASP A 678 22.80 17.91 7.70
C ASP A 678 24.21 17.74 7.12
N LEU A 679 24.27 17.27 5.89
CA LEU A 679 25.52 17.01 5.17
C LEU A 679 26.04 18.24 4.42
N ARG A 680 25.26 19.32 4.36
CA ARG A 680 25.67 20.56 3.69
C ARG A 680 26.72 21.29 4.51
N VAL A 681 27.55 22.07 3.82
CA VAL A 681 28.43 23.05 4.46
C VAL A 681 27.57 24.17 5.02
N ARG A 682 27.57 24.31 6.35
CA ARG A 682 26.78 25.31 7.07
C ARG A 682 27.46 26.68 7.01
N VAL A 683 26.66 27.74 7.12
CA VAL A 683 27.18 29.11 7.13
C VAL A 683 28.06 29.39 8.36
N ASP A 684 27.75 28.76 9.50
CA ASP A 684 28.60 28.71 10.69
C ASP A 684 29.38 27.37 10.64
N PRO A 685 30.70 27.37 10.40
CA PRO A 685 31.50 26.14 10.34
C PRO A 685 31.48 25.33 11.63
N PHE A 686 31.11 25.94 12.77
CA PHE A 686 30.96 25.23 14.05
C PHE A 686 29.56 24.61 14.22
N ASP A 687 28.63 24.87 13.30
CA ASP A 687 27.37 24.14 13.15
C ASP A 687 27.53 22.94 12.18
N ASP A 688 28.69 22.77 11.51
CA ASP A 688 28.99 21.53 10.77
C ASP A 688 29.12 20.36 11.75
N ASP A 689 28.56 19.20 11.39
CA ASP A 689 28.66 18.00 12.22
C ASP A 689 30.12 17.51 12.30
N PRO A 690 30.69 17.37 13.50
CA PRO A 690 32.09 16.98 13.70
C PRO A 690 32.39 15.54 13.26
N ALA A 691 31.36 14.70 13.07
CA ALA A 691 31.53 13.36 12.51
C ALA A 691 31.81 13.39 10.99
N ILE A 692 31.62 14.54 10.33
CA ILE A 692 31.83 14.68 8.90
C ILE A 692 33.28 15.03 8.57
N THR A 693 33.88 14.25 7.68
CA THR A 693 35.12 14.58 6.97
C THR A 693 34.83 14.69 5.47
N ARG A 694 35.22 15.80 4.84
CA ARG A 694 35.03 16.04 3.40
C ARG A 694 36.30 15.71 2.63
N THR A 695 36.15 15.00 1.51
CA THR A 695 37.21 14.72 0.53
C THR A 695 36.82 15.34 -0.81
N ASP A 696 37.73 15.36 -1.80
CA ASP A 696 37.47 15.94 -3.12
C ASP A 696 36.27 15.29 -3.87
N THR A 697 35.84 14.09 -3.48
CA THR A 697 34.80 13.31 -4.20
C THR A 697 33.69 12.73 -3.32
N ALA A 698 33.84 12.76 -1.99
CA ALA A 698 32.94 12.07 -1.08
C ALA A 698 32.91 12.70 0.32
N ILE A 699 31.82 12.48 1.02
CA ILE A 699 31.64 12.79 2.44
C ILE A 699 31.87 11.49 3.24
N GLU A 700 32.84 11.50 4.15
CA GLU A 700 33.01 10.43 5.14
C GLU A 700 32.28 10.83 6.44
N TYR A 701 31.45 9.93 6.97
CA TYR A 701 30.75 10.13 8.23
C TYR A 701 31.15 9.04 9.23
N GLN A 702 31.75 9.44 10.35
CA GLN A 702 32.09 8.51 11.43
C GLN A 702 30.86 8.26 12.31
N LEU A 703 30.27 7.07 12.20
CA LEU A 703 29.19 6.65 13.10
C LEU A 703 29.72 6.44 14.52
N GLY A 704 28.80 6.53 15.49
CA GLY A 704 29.01 6.09 16.86
C GLY A 704 29.27 4.59 16.96
N SER A 705 29.60 4.12 18.17
CA SER A 705 29.79 2.69 18.39
C SER A 705 28.46 1.95 18.41
N VAL A 706 28.42 0.78 17.78
CA VAL A 706 27.28 -0.15 17.87
C VAL A 706 27.25 -0.94 19.20
N ALA A 707 28.19 -0.68 20.11
CA ALA A 707 28.25 -1.35 21.40
C ALA A 707 26.96 -1.11 22.20
N GLY A 708 26.32 -2.19 22.66
CA GLY A 708 25.10 -2.12 23.47
C GLY A 708 23.82 -1.87 22.69
N LEU A 709 23.88 -1.77 21.36
CA LEU A 709 22.70 -1.84 20.52
C LEU A 709 22.16 -3.28 20.45
N GLU A 710 20.86 -3.40 20.23
CA GLU A 710 20.20 -4.69 20.07
C GLU A 710 20.64 -5.39 18.77
N PRO A 711 20.73 -6.73 18.76
CA PRO A 711 21.01 -7.45 17.53
C PRO A 711 19.86 -7.28 16.53
N GLY A 712 20.19 -6.99 15.27
CA GLY A 712 19.20 -6.91 14.19
C GLY A 712 19.68 -6.11 12.97
N THR A 713 18.72 -5.79 12.11
CA THR A 713 18.91 -5.02 10.89
C THR A 713 18.73 -3.53 11.13
N TYR A 714 19.72 -2.74 10.74
CA TYR A 714 19.70 -1.29 10.83
C TYR A 714 19.72 -0.65 9.44
N THR A 715 19.12 0.53 9.32
CA THR A 715 18.92 1.25 8.08
C THR A 715 19.71 2.55 8.07
N ILE A 716 20.35 2.84 6.95
CA ILE A 716 21.00 4.09 6.60
C ILE A 716 20.26 4.69 5.42
N TRP A 717 19.73 5.89 5.59
CA TRP A 717 19.09 6.65 4.53
C TRP A 717 19.81 7.99 4.33
N VAL A 718 20.14 8.29 3.09
CA VAL A 718 20.74 9.56 2.68
C VAL A 718 19.86 10.20 1.63
N GLU A 719 19.58 11.49 1.77
CA GLU A 719 18.93 12.29 0.73
C GLU A 719 19.80 13.49 0.34
N ALA A 720 19.74 13.92 -0.93
CA ALA A 720 20.39 15.15 -1.39
C ALA A 720 19.76 15.71 -2.67
N GLY A 721 19.63 17.03 -2.76
CA GLY A 721 19.20 17.68 -3.99
C GLY A 721 19.25 19.21 -3.98
N THR A 722 19.39 19.77 -5.18
CA THR A 722 19.39 21.22 -5.45
C THR A 722 17.98 21.76 -5.73
N SER A 723 17.02 20.87 -5.97
CA SER A 723 15.59 21.13 -6.14
C SER A 723 14.79 19.96 -5.58
N TYR A 724 13.48 20.12 -5.52
CA TYR A 724 12.56 19.03 -5.21
C TYR A 724 12.01 18.39 -6.49
N PRO A 725 11.81 17.06 -6.53
CA PRO A 725 12.16 16.07 -5.49
C PRO A 725 13.69 15.90 -5.33
N VAL A 726 14.15 15.46 -4.15
CA VAL A 726 15.57 15.15 -3.93
C VAL A 726 15.89 13.69 -4.25
N SER A 727 17.16 13.42 -4.56
CA SER A 727 17.67 12.06 -4.75
C SER A 727 17.98 11.41 -3.42
N TRP A 728 18.06 10.08 -3.40
CA TRP A 728 18.30 9.34 -2.17
C TRP A 728 19.12 8.07 -2.41
N ALA A 729 19.70 7.54 -1.33
CA ALA A 729 20.30 6.22 -1.26
C ALA A 729 19.88 5.55 0.05
N LEU A 730 19.64 4.24 0.01
CA LEU A 730 19.28 3.41 1.15
C LEU A 730 20.27 2.25 1.25
N MET A 731 20.70 1.94 2.47
CA MET A 731 21.55 0.80 2.78
C MET A 731 21.11 0.18 4.10
N ASN A 732 21.03 -1.14 4.16
CA ASN A 732 20.82 -1.87 5.41
C ASN A 732 22.12 -2.56 5.85
N PHE A 733 22.32 -2.70 7.16
CA PHE A 733 23.48 -3.38 7.75
C PHE A 733 23.09 -4.13 9.04
N GLN A 734 23.95 -5.06 9.45
CA GLN A 734 23.66 -5.94 10.57
C GLN A 734 24.49 -5.62 11.81
N VAL A 735 23.85 -5.60 12.97
CA VAL A 735 24.49 -5.45 14.28
C VAL A 735 24.23 -6.71 15.09
N GLY A 736 25.26 -7.28 15.73
CA GLY A 736 25.12 -8.42 16.65
C GLY A 736 24.69 -9.77 16.06
N THR A 737 24.11 -9.82 14.86
CA THR A 737 23.61 -11.04 14.18
C THR A 737 23.88 -11.00 12.67
N GLU A 738 23.87 -12.15 11.99
CA GLU A 738 23.84 -12.23 10.51
C GLU A 738 22.42 -12.31 9.96
N GLU A 739 21.44 -12.57 10.83
CA GLU A 739 20.03 -12.70 10.48
C GLU A 739 19.46 -11.35 10.08
N VAL A 740 18.75 -11.32 8.95
CA VAL A 740 18.11 -10.11 8.45
C VAL A 740 16.66 -10.12 8.92
N ASP A 741 16.29 -9.17 9.76
CA ASP A 741 14.92 -8.92 10.20
C ASP A 741 14.00 -8.79 8.97
N ALA A 742 12.81 -9.39 9.01
CA ALA A 742 11.84 -9.25 7.92
C ALA A 742 11.37 -7.80 7.76
N LYS A 743 11.02 -7.36 6.54
CA LYS A 743 10.32 -6.08 6.39
C LYS A 743 8.94 -6.17 7.00
N ILE A 744 8.55 -5.15 7.76
CA ILE A 744 7.21 -5.09 8.38
C ILE A 744 6.10 -5.11 7.32
N ALA A 745 6.32 -4.43 6.19
CA ALA A 745 5.45 -4.50 5.03
C ALA A 745 6.23 -4.26 3.72
N THR A 746 5.73 -4.86 2.65
CA THR A 746 6.26 -4.90 1.28
C THR A 746 5.14 -4.68 0.26
N ASN A 747 5.42 -4.88 -1.03
CA ASN A 747 4.42 -4.96 -2.11
C ASN A 747 3.56 -3.70 -2.35
N CYS A 748 3.94 -2.55 -1.79
CA CYS A 748 3.25 -1.28 -2.02
C CYS A 748 3.15 -0.94 -3.52
N THR A 749 4.19 -1.30 -4.30
CA THR A 749 4.30 -1.04 -5.74
C THR A 749 3.41 -1.90 -6.61
N ASP A 750 2.78 -2.94 -6.04
CA ASP A 750 1.76 -3.71 -6.74
C ASP A 750 0.60 -2.78 -7.12
N CYS A 751 0.22 -1.92 -6.16
CA CYS A 751 -0.82 -0.93 -6.31
C CYS A 751 -0.24 0.45 -6.70
N HIS A 752 0.66 1.01 -5.90
CA HIS A 752 1.12 2.39 -6.08
C HIS A 752 2.14 2.54 -7.22
N GLU A 753 1.82 3.42 -8.18
CA GLU A 753 2.73 3.78 -9.28
C GLU A 753 3.65 4.95 -8.95
N ASP A 754 3.11 6.04 -8.41
CA ASP A 754 3.95 7.08 -7.84
C ASP A 754 4.45 6.59 -6.49
N THR A 755 5.70 6.17 -6.45
CA THR A 755 6.29 5.73 -5.21
C THR A 755 6.64 6.87 -4.27
N ARG A 756 6.26 8.12 -4.56
CA ARG A 756 6.68 9.29 -3.79
C ARG A 756 5.63 9.75 -2.79
N MET A 757 6.02 9.76 -1.51
CA MET A 757 5.36 10.52 -0.48
C MET A 757 6.09 11.86 -0.24
N HIS A 758 5.37 12.87 0.26
CA HIS A 758 5.91 14.22 0.50
C HIS A 758 6.49 14.93 -0.74
N ALA A 759 5.96 14.65 -1.94
CA ALA A 759 6.48 15.17 -3.21
C ALA A 759 6.54 16.71 -3.34
N SER A 760 5.72 17.44 -2.58
CA SER A 760 5.75 18.92 -2.50
C SER A 760 6.91 19.47 -1.68
N TYR A 761 7.54 18.63 -0.87
CA TYR A 761 8.73 18.93 -0.09
C TYR A 761 9.84 18.01 -0.57
N PHE A 762 10.23 16.97 0.14
CA PHE A 762 11.46 16.23 -0.17
C PHE A 762 11.27 15.01 -1.09
N GLY A 763 10.05 14.47 -1.23
CA GLY A 763 9.79 13.33 -2.13
C GLY A 763 10.52 12.06 -1.71
N VAL A 764 10.05 11.37 -0.67
CA VAL A 764 10.56 10.06 -0.24
C VAL A 764 9.93 8.94 -1.04
N VAL A 765 10.71 7.92 -1.35
CA VAL A 765 10.18 6.70 -1.99
C VAL A 765 9.47 5.81 -0.95
N PHE A 766 8.45 5.08 -1.40
CA PHE A 766 7.73 4.05 -0.64
C PHE A 766 8.68 2.91 -0.27
N ASP A 767 9.37 3.09 0.84
CA ASP A 767 10.10 2.05 1.52
C ASP A 767 9.81 2.17 3.02
N THR A 768 9.33 1.08 3.62
CA THR A 768 9.00 1.03 5.05
C THR A 768 10.21 1.39 5.91
N ASP A 769 11.42 0.98 5.54
CA ASP A 769 12.64 1.32 6.28
C ASP A 769 12.90 2.83 6.30
N ILE A 770 12.58 3.54 5.20
CA ILE A 770 12.68 5.00 5.12
C ILE A 770 11.57 5.65 5.96
N CYS A 771 10.33 5.17 5.84
CA CYS A 771 9.21 5.74 6.57
C CYS A 771 9.41 5.66 8.09
N LYS A 772 9.86 4.51 8.59
CA LYS A 772 10.09 4.28 10.03
C LYS A 772 11.14 5.22 10.62
N SER A 773 12.13 5.67 9.82
CA SER A 773 13.15 6.64 10.26
C SER A 773 12.58 8.00 10.71
N CYS A 774 11.34 8.32 10.30
CA CYS A 774 10.64 9.55 10.68
C CYS A 774 9.33 9.30 11.44
N HIS A 775 8.62 8.22 11.13
CA HIS A 775 7.25 8.01 11.60
C HIS A 775 7.14 7.18 12.89
N ASP A 776 8.21 6.50 13.33
CA ASP A 776 8.10 5.49 14.42
C ASP A 776 8.92 5.79 15.69
N TYR A 777 9.63 6.94 15.80
CA TYR A 777 10.54 7.20 16.93
C TYR A 777 10.25 8.41 17.85
N GLU A 778 9.82 9.58 17.36
CA GLU A 778 9.77 10.77 18.22
C GLU A 778 8.54 11.68 17.98
N ARG A 779 7.76 11.85 19.05
CA ARG A 779 6.55 12.68 19.16
C ARG A 779 6.82 14.10 19.67
N GLN A 780 7.87 14.78 19.24
CA GLN A 780 8.13 16.16 19.69
C GLN A 780 7.11 17.22 19.22
N GLN A 781 5.88 16.85 18.86
CA GLN A 781 4.80 17.79 18.63
C GLN A 781 3.46 17.38 19.24
N GLU A 782 3.44 17.25 20.56
CA GLU A 782 2.34 17.87 21.29
C GLU A 782 2.30 19.38 20.97
N GLY A 783 1.53 19.75 19.94
CA GLY A 783 0.94 21.08 19.85
C GLY A 783 1.67 22.20 19.12
N VAL A 784 2.80 22.02 18.41
CA VAL A 784 3.37 23.12 17.60
C VAL A 784 4.15 22.70 16.33
N THR A 785 3.47 22.49 15.19
CA THR A 785 4.15 22.63 13.88
C THR A 785 3.81 24.00 13.36
N GLY A 786 4.77 24.91 13.47
CA GLY A 786 4.74 26.11 12.67
C GLY A 786 4.88 25.77 11.20
N TRP A 787 3.76 25.50 10.52
CA TRP A 787 3.35 26.18 9.30
C TRP A 787 1.85 26.50 9.40
N GLY A 788 1.51 27.31 10.41
CA GLY A 788 0.24 28.01 10.47
C GLY A 788 -0.96 27.20 10.97
N ALA A 789 -1.24 27.34 12.27
CA ALA A 789 -2.55 27.21 12.90
C ALA A 789 -3.21 25.81 12.93
N ALA A 790 -3.32 25.28 14.15
CA ALA A 790 -4.41 24.42 14.63
C ALA A 790 -4.84 23.27 13.71
N ALA A 791 -4.16 22.13 13.82
CA ALA A 791 -4.69 20.88 13.29
C ALA A 791 -4.22 19.71 14.18
N VAL A 792 -4.66 19.73 15.45
CA VAL A 792 -4.85 18.47 16.17
C VAL A 792 -5.84 17.70 15.31
N GLY A 793 -5.46 16.52 14.81
CA GLY A 793 -6.46 15.59 14.31
C GLY A 793 -7.46 15.43 15.45
N GLY A 794 -8.72 15.76 15.21
CA GLY A 794 -9.75 15.83 16.23
C GLY A 794 -10.11 14.46 16.85
N SER A 795 -9.19 13.49 16.88
CA SER A 795 -9.38 12.31 17.71
C SER A 795 -9.39 12.80 19.17
N ASN A 796 -10.59 12.96 19.72
CA ASN A 796 -10.83 13.27 21.13
C ASN A 796 -10.25 12.19 22.09
N TRP A 797 -9.63 11.15 21.53
CA TRP A 797 -9.14 9.96 22.21
C TRP A 797 -7.61 9.83 22.22
N GLY A 798 -6.87 10.86 21.77
CA GLY A 798 -5.42 10.96 21.98
C GLY A 798 -4.52 10.25 20.96
N PHE A 799 -5.05 9.43 20.05
CA PHE A 799 -4.26 8.64 19.11
C PHE A 799 -3.75 9.47 17.90
N GLY A 800 -2.61 10.15 18.05
CA GLY A 800 -2.02 10.95 16.97
C GLY A 800 -1.74 10.14 15.68
N SER A 801 -1.97 10.75 14.50
CA SER A 801 -1.81 10.12 13.18
C SER A 801 -0.36 9.97 12.68
N ALA A 802 0.63 10.05 13.57
CA ALA A 802 2.04 10.08 13.22
C ALA A 802 2.68 8.70 13.03
N PRO A 803 2.39 7.67 13.87
CA PRO A 803 2.94 6.33 13.70
C PRO A 803 2.57 5.72 12.35
N LEU A 804 3.53 5.03 11.72
CA LEU A 804 3.35 4.48 10.39
C LEU A 804 2.20 3.49 10.34
N ALA A 805 2.11 2.60 11.35
CA ALA A 805 1.04 1.61 11.46
C ALA A 805 -0.36 2.24 11.44
N ARG A 806 -0.58 3.31 12.23
CA ARG A 806 -1.89 3.99 12.28
C ARG A 806 -2.20 4.70 10.97
N ARG A 807 -1.21 5.37 10.38
CA ARG A 807 -1.38 6.13 9.14
C ARG A 807 -1.69 5.21 7.96
N VAL A 808 -0.90 4.16 7.78
CA VAL A 808 -1.04 3.24 6.64
C VAL A 808 -2.36 2.49 6.76
N HIS A 809 -2.65 1.83 7.88
CA HIS A 809 -3.91 1.09 8.04
C HIS A 809 -5.13 2.00 7.87
N GLY A 810 -5.16 3.16 8.52
CA GLY A 810 -6.30 4.08 8.45
C GLY A 810 -6.55 4.64 7.04
N VAL A 811 -5.51 5.00 6.30
CA VAL A 811 -5.66 5.45 4.90
C VAL A 811 -6.25 4.36 4.02
N HIS A 812 -5.79 3.11 4.18
CA HIS A 812 -6.26 2.00 3.34
C HIS A 812 -7.64 1.49 3.75
N PHE A 813 -8.04 1.58 5.03
CA PHE A 813 -9.42 1.29 5.43
C PHE A 813 -10.39 2.40 4.98
N GLY A 814 -9.94 3.66 4.99
CA GLY A 814 -10.51 4.77 4.21
C GLY A 814 -12.02 4.92 4.34
N ARG A 815 -12.76 4.67 3.24
CA ARG A 815 -14.23 4.78 3.14
C ARG A 815 -15.00 3.99 4.20
N TYR A 816 -14.41 2.91 4.73
CA TYR A 816 -15.05 2.00 5.68
C TYR A 816 -14.87 2.42 7.15
N LEU A 817 -14.07 3.44 7.42
CA LEU A 817 -13.96 4.05 8.75
C LEU A 817 -15.27 4.74 9.15
N GLU A 818 -15.63 4.67 10.44
CA GLU A 818 -16.69 5.52 11.00
C GLU A 818 -16.22 6.99 11.11
N LYS A 819 -14.90 7.20 11.25
CA LYS A 819 -14.24 8.48 11.52
C LYS A 819 -13.02 8.68 10.61
N PRO A 820 -13.18 8.68 9.27
CA PRO A 820 -12.08 8.82 8.31
C PRO A 820 -11.31 10.14 8.43
N THR A 821 -11.93 11.18 9.00
CA THR A 821 -11.30 12.49 9.25
C THR A 821 -10.34 12.49 10.45
N GLU A 822 -10.31 11.42 11.26
CA GLU A 822 -9.35 11.26 12.36
C GLU A 822 -8.00 10.67 11.88
N VAL A 823 -7.93 10.14 10.66
CA VAL A 823 -6.68 9.63 10.07
C VAL A 823 -5.69 10.76 9.77
N HIS A 824 -6.17 11.97 9.44
CA HIS A 824 -5.35 13.17 9.33
C HIS A 824 -6.17 14.44 9.47
N ALA A 825 -5.65 15.39 10.24
CA ALA A 825 -6.36 16.63 10.55
C ALA A 825 -6.68 17.53 9.33
N ALA A 826 -5.94 17.40 8.24
CA ALA A 826 -6.04 18.28 7.07
C ALA A 826 -6.47 17.57 5.77
N VAL A 827 -6.67 16.25 5.80
CA VAL A 827 -7.00 15.45 4.61
C VAL A 827 -8.09 14.45 4.98
N ASP A 828 -9.16 14.44 4.22
CA ASP A 828 -10.23 13.46 4.33
C ASP A 828 -9.89 12.24 3.44
N TYR A 829 -9.84 11.06 4.03
CA TYR A 829 -9.57 9.80 3.33
C TYR A 829 -10.83 8.95 3.09
N SER A 830 -12.02 9.52 3.31
CA SER A 830 -13.29 8.81 3.11
C SER A 830 -13.54 8.37 1.66
N GLU A 831 -12.84 8.95 0.69
CA GLU A 831 -12.92 8.53 -0.72
C GLU A 831 -11.96 7.38 -1.05
N VAL A 832 -10.99 7.06 -0.18
CA VAL A 832 -10.04 5.96 -0.43
C VAL A 832 -10.75 4.62 -0.32
N ARG A 833 -10.64 3.81 -1.38
CA ARG A 833 -11.17 2.45 -1.45
C ARG A 833 -10.02 1.48 -1.68
N PHE A 834 -9.83 0.55 -0.76
CA PHE A 834 -8.84 -0.51 -0.96
C PHE A 834 -9.31 -1.46 -2.07
N PRO A 835 -8.46 -1.81 -3.05
CA PRO A 835 -8.86 -2.60 -4.22
C PRO A 835 -9.08 -4.09 -3.93
N GLN A 836 -8.71 -4.57 -2.73
CA GLN A 836 -8.91 -5.95 -2.29
C GLN A 836 -9.74 -6.03 -1.00
N ASP A 837 -10.01 -7.25 -0.50
CA ASP A 837 -10.44 -7.40 0.90
C ASP A 837 -9.27 -6.99 1.82
N ILE A 838 -9.48 -5.96 2.65
CA ILE A 838 -8.46 -5.40 3.54
C ILE A 838 -8.00 -6.39 4.62
N ARG A 839 -8.76 -7.47 4.88
CA ARG A 839 -8.36 -8.56 5.76
C ARG A 839 -7.23 -9.41 5.17
N ASN A 840 -6.88 -9.22 3.90
CA ASN A 840 -5.73 -9.86 3.28
C ASN A 840 -4.43 -9.19 3.77
N CYS A 841 -4.10 -9.36 5.05
CA CYS A 841 -2.97 -8.70 5.69
C CYS A 841 -1.65 -8.98 4.96
N GLN A 842 -1.50 -10.19 4.43
CA GLN A 842 -0.34 -10.64 3.65
C GLN A 842 -0.14 -9.85 2.35
N LYS A 843 -1.14 -9.07 1.90
CA LYS A 843 -0.98 -8.15 0.77
C LYS A 843 0.17 -7.16 1.01
N CYS A 844 0.31 -6.70 2.25
CA CYS A 844 1.43 -5.86 2.69
C CYS A 844 2.41 -6.66 3.57
N HIS A 845 1.91 -7.52 4.45
CA HIS A 845 2.71 -8.29 5.40
C HIS A 845 3.15 -9.65 4.82
N SER A 846 3.93 -9.65 3.74
CA SER A 846 4.31 -10.89 3.05
C SER A 846 5.57 -11.57 3.59
N GLU A 847 6.34 -10.90 4.46
CA GLU A 847 7.64 -11.39 4.94
C GLU A 847 7.61 -11.85 6.41
N ASN A 848 6.56 -11.53 7.16
CA ASN A 848 6.38 -11.97 8.56
C ASN A 848 4.90 -11.99 8.96
N ASP A 849 4.62 -12.63 10.09
CA ASP A 849 3.30 -12.75 10.68
C ASP A 849 3.07 -11.85 11.91
N MET A 850 3.89 -10.79 12.10
CA MET A 850 3.72 -9.86 13.23
C MET A 850 2.31 -9.26 13.30
N TRP A 851 1.66 -9.08 12.14
CA TRP A 851 0.26 -8.61 12.07
C TRP A 851 -0.73 -9.51 12.83
N ALA A 852 -0.43 -10.81 12.95
CA ALA A 852 -1.24 -11.81 13.65
C ALA A 852 -0.71 -12.12 15.05
N GLU A 853 0.61 -12.10 15.22
CA GLU A 853 1.30 -12.51 16.45
C GLU A 853 1.38 -11.36 17.49
N GLU A 854 1.46 -10.11 17.03
CA GLU A 854 1.63 -8.93 17.89
C GLU A 854 0.47 -7.92 17.73
N PRO A 855 -0.75 -8.28 18.16
CA PRO A 855 -1.89 -7.37 18.06
C PRO A 855 -1.68 -6.17 18.98
N SER A 856 -1.68 -4.96 18.38
CA SER A 856 -1.53 -3.71 19.14
C SER A 856 -2.67 -2.73 18.93
N ARG A 857 -3.00 -1.93 19.96
CA ARG A 857 -4.09 -0.94 19.83
C ARG A 857 -3.78 0.08 18.73
N LEU A 858 -2.50 0.39 18.50
CA LEU A 858 -2.04 1.34 17.47
C LEU A 858 -2.39 0.85 16.07
N ALA A 859 -2.20 -0.44 15.80
CA ALA A 859 -2.54 -1.06 14.52
C ALA A 859 -4.05 -1.32 14.40
N CYS A 860 -4.68 -1.91 15.42
CA CYS A 860 -6.07 -2.32 15.37
C CYS A 860 -7.03 -1.14 15.27
N LEU A 861 -6.85 -0.11 16.11
CA LEU A 861 -7.73 1.07 16.14
C LEU A 861 -7.50 2.05 14.97
N ALA A 862 -6.61 1.69 14.05
CA ALA A 862 -6.46 2.40 12.78
C ALA A 862 -7.55 2.01 11.78
N CYS A 863 -8.07 0.77 11.87
CA CYS A 863 -9.20 0.28 11.06
C CYS A 863 -10.48 0.16 11.90
N HIS A 864 -10.36 -0.21 13.18
CA HIS A 864 -11.49 -0.39 14.09
C HIS A 864 -11.71 0.88 14.93
N ASP A 865 -12.43 1.86 14.37
CA ASP A 865 -12.52 3.23 14.91
C ASP A 865 -13.88 3.60 15.53
N SER A 866 -14.76 2.61 15.70
CA SER A 866 -16.02 2.80 16.42
C SER A 866 -15.78 3.23 17.88
N ASP A 867 -16.75 3.93 18.46
CA ASP A 867 -16.67 4.35 19.87
C ASP A 867 -16.46 3.15 20.82
N ASP A 868 -17.11 2.02 20.53
CA ASP A 868 -16.98 0.78 21.32
C ASP A 868 -15.59 0.14 21.17
N ALA A 869 -15.04 0.09 19.96
CA ALA A 869 -13.71 -0.44 19.71
C ALA A 869 -12.63 0.40 20.40
N ILE A 870 -12.74 1.72 20.32
CA ILE A 870 -11.80 2.65 20.98
C ILE A 870 -11.89 2.49 22.51
N ALA A 871 -13.10 2.43 23.07
CA ALA A 871 -13.29 2.21 24.51
C ALA A 871 -12.70 0.87 24.94
N HIS A 872 -12.92 -0.19 24.17
CA HIS A 872 -12.35 -1.51 24.41
C HIS A 872 -10.82 -1.48 24.39
N GLY A 873 -10.19 -1.00 23.31
CA GLY A 873 -8.73 -0.94 23.21
C GLY A 873 -8.08 -0.09 24.30
N THR A 874 -8.75 0.99 24.73
CA THR A 874 -8.30 1.83 25.85
C THR A 874 -8.32 1.06 27.17
N LEU A 875 -9.36 0.25 27.43
CA LEU A 875 -9.45 -0.55 28.65
C LEU A 875 -8.44 -1.69 28.71
N MET A 876 -7.99 -2.17 27.55
CA MET A 876 -7.02 -3.28 27.43
C MET A 876 -5.57 -2.80 27.45
N THR A 877 -5.34 -1.51 27.68
CA THR A 877 -4.01 -0.90 27.66
C THR A 877 -3.75 -0.15 28.95
N VAL A 878 -2.62 -0.45 29.60
CA VAL A 878 -2.10 0.34 30.71
C VAL A 878 -0.96 1.20 30.18
N ASP A 879 -1.17 2.50 30.24
CA ASP A 879 -0.15 3.50 29.96
C ASP A 879 0.61 3.85 31.25
N LEU A 880 1.92 3.58 31.26
CA LEU A 880 2.79 3.79 32.42
C LEU A 880 3.27 5.25 32.56
N THR A 881 3.13 6.03 31.50
CA THR A 881 3.56 7.42 31.35
C THR A 881 2.39 8.28 30.88
N PRO A 882 1.40 8.58 31.75
CA PRO A 882 0.15 9.24 31.36
C PRO A 882 0.27 10.64 30.73
N GLU A 883 1.45 11.24 30.82
CA GLU A 883 1.80 12.53 30.23
C GLU A 883 2.28 12.38 28.77
N ASP A 884 2.66 11.16 28.35
CA ASP A 884 2.96 10.75 26.99
C ASP A 884 2.32 9.37 26.71
N PRO A 885 1.02 9.32 26.38
CA PRO A 885 0.27 8.06 26.28
C PRO A 885 0.67 7.10 25.16
N TRP A 886 1.85 7.32 24.59
CA TRP A 886 2.30 6.75 23.33
C TRP A 886 3.83 6.67 23.21
N SER A 887 4.51 6.65 24.34
CA SER A 887 5.95 6.43 24.43
C SER A 887 6.38 5.02 24.02
N GLY A 888 5.42 4.12 23.75
CA GLY A 888 5.68 2.73 23.37
C GLY A 888 6.01 1.83 24.56
N ASP A 889 5.96 2.36 25.78
CA ASP A 889 6.06 1.62 27.03
C ASP A 889 4.69 1.17 27.56
N GLU A 890 3.64 1.35 26.76
CA GLU A 890 2.31 0.90 27.12
C GLU A 890 2.26 -0.62 27.23
N LEU A 891 1.66 -1.11 28.31
CA LEU A 891 1.44 -2.52 28.54
C LEU A 891 0.07 -2.90 27.99
N GLU A 892 0.07 -3.60 26.86
CA GLU A 892 -1.15 -4.05 26.19
C GLU A 892 -1.49 -5.50 26.58
N SER A 893 -2.79 -5.76 26.71
CA SER A 893 -3.33 -7.10 27.00
C SER A 893 -4.09 -7.71 25.80
N CYS A 894 -3.89 -7.14 24.61
CA CYS A 894 -4.53 -7.57 23.37
C CYS A 894 -4.26 -9.04 23.05
N GLU A 895 -2.99 -9.48 23.16
CA GLU A 895 -2.53 -10.84 22.86
C GLU A 895 -3.28 -11.92 23.67
N VAL A 896 -3.77 -11.59 24.87
CA VAL A 896 -4.53 -12.53 25.73
C VAL A 896 -5.79 -13.07 25.03
N CYS A 897 -6.45 -12.23 24.23
CA CYS A 897 -7.69 -12.57 23.54
C CYS A 897 -7.51 -12.70 22.02
N HIS A 898 -6.53 -11.98 21.46
CA HIS A 898 -6.31 -11.85 20.03
C HIS A 898 -5.01 -12.49 19.53
N GLY A 899 -4.16 -13.00 20.43
CA GLY A 899 -2.95 -13.74 20.06
C GLY A 899 -3.25 -15.11 19.45
N GLU A 900 -2.21 -15.77 18.96
CA GLU A 900 -2.34 -17.06 18.27
C GLU A 900 -2.94 -18.15 19.20
N GLY A 901 -3.96 -18.86 18.70
CA GLY A 901 -4.65 -19.92 19.44
C GLY A 901 -5.65 -19.43 20.50
N ALA A 902 -5.86 -18.12 20.63
CA ALA A 902 -6.93 -17.55 21.45
C ALA A 902 -8.29 -17.65 20.75
N ASP A 903 -9.38 -17.58 21.52
CA ASP A 903 -10.77 -17.67 20.99
C ASP A 903 -11.10 -16.59 19.94
N PHE A 904 -10.37 -15.46 19.95
CA PHE A 904 -10.52 -14.37 18.99
C PHE A 904 -9.20 -14.01 18.31
N ALA A 905 -8.35 -15.01 18.03
CA ALA A 905 -7.08 -14.84 17.35
C ALA A 905 -7.23 -13.99 16.07
N VAL A 906 -6.30 -13.05 15.84
CA VAL A 906 -6.36 -12.14 14.69
C VAL A 906 -6.48 -12.92 13.38
N ARG A 907 -5.69 -13.99 13.23
CA ARG A 907 -5.67 -14.84 12.03
C ARG A 907 -7.03 -15.46 11.73
N ASP A 908 -7.75 -15.94 12.74
CA ASP A 908 -9.06 -16.57 12.57
C ASP A 908 -10.13 -15.53 12.22
N MET A 909 -10.07 -14.34 12.83
CA MET A 909 -11.03 -13.27 12.59
C MET A 909 -10.83 -12.56 11.24
N HIS A 910 -9.62 -12.59 10.71
CA HIS A 910 -9.25 -12.01 9.40
C HIS A 910 -9.11 -13.06 8.30
N ASP A 911 -9.47 -14.33 8.58
CA ASP A 911 -9.43 -15.36 7.57
C ASP A 911 -10.42 -15.04 6.44
N ILE A 912 -9.91 -15.12 5.21
CA ILE A 912 -10.68 -14.94 3.97
C ILE A 912 -11.12 -16.31 3.44
N ALA A 913 -10.90 -17.38 4.20
CA ALA A 913 -11.32 -18.71 3.86
C ALA A 913 -12.82 -18.81 3.58
N ASP A 914 -13.08 -19.85 2.82
CA ASP A 914 -14.30 -20.21 2.15
C ASP A 914 -15.47 -20.56 3.11
N PRO A 915 -16.70 -20.04 2.91
CA PRO A 915 -17.14 -19.16 1.82
C PRO A 915 -16.83 -17.69 2.06
N TYR A 916 -16.18 -17.09 1.05
CA TYR A 916 -15.91 -15.67 1.00
C TYR A 916 -17.22 -14.87 1.08
N ARG A 917 -17.45 -14.24 2.23
CA ARG A 917 -18.51 -13.25 2.40
C ARG A 917 -17.84 -11.88 2.60
N PRO A 918 -18.04 -10.92 1.68
CA PRO A 918 -17.55 -9.56 1.89
C PRO A 918 -18.17 -9.04 3.20
N PRO A 919 -17.36 -8.61 4.18
CA PRO A 919 -17.87 -8.18 5.48
C PRO A 919 -18.45 -6.76 5.46
N TYR A 920 -18.23 -6.03 4.37
CA TYR A 920 -18.74 -4.68 4.14
C TYR A 920 -19.66 -4.70 2.91
N GLU A 921 -20.73 -3.91 2.95
CA GLU A 921 -21.59 -3.70 1.78
C GLU A 921 -20.75 -3.09 0.64
N ARG A 922 -20.34 -3.93 -0.32
CA ARG A 922 -19.91 -3.48 -1.65
C ARG A 922 -21.14 -3.08 -2.47
N LEU A 923 -21.98 -2.22 -1.92
CA LEU A 923 -23.10 -1.69 -2.68
C LEU A 923 -22.61 -0.54 -3.57
N PRO A 924 -23.07 -0.47 -4.82
CA PRO A 924 -23.01 0.76 -5.58
C PRO A 924 -23.98 1.74 -4.90
N GLU A 925 -23.47 2.82 -4.32
CA GLU A 925 -24.33 3.95 -3.96
C GLU A 925 -24.85 4.57 -5.26
N GLY A 926 -26.11 4.25 -5.53
CA GLY A 926 -26.98 4.81 -6.54
C GLY A 926 -28.44 4.67 -6.10
N GLU A 927 -28.74 5.08 -4.86
CA GLU A 927 -30.08 5.54 -4.43
C GLU A 927 -30.04 7.03 -4.08
#